data_AF-A0A8C1FQQ4-F1
#
_entry.id   AF-A0A8C1FQQ4-F1
#
_cell.length_a   1.000
_cell.length_b   1.000
_cell.length_c   1.000
_cell.angle_alpha   90.00
_cell.angle_beta   90.00
_cell.angle_gamma   90.00
#
_symmetry.space_group_name_H-M   'P 1'
#
loop_
_entity.id
_entity.type
_entity.pdbx_description
1 polymer ?
#
loop_
_entity_poly.entity_id
_entity_poly.type
_entity_poly.pdbx_seq_one_letter_code
_entity_poly.pdbx_strand_id
1 'polypeptide(L)'
;MALSVLGVFLGLLLEVSTHGPSSVPRSSWRHDDVNVQEFWEPDVFNYTTLLLSEERGVLYVGAREAVYELNMSNVSIKSNQLLWKVSESDMSMCILKGKSKETDCRNYIRVLQVLDEDTLYVCGTHAFQPLCDYLSLQGFGLQERAEDGRGKCSFDPAQSFTTVMVDGELYSGTAYNFLGSEPIISRSSLSQSLLRTEYSTSWLNEPSFVFADVIREGQNSPDGDDDKVYYFFTEVSVEYEFFGKLLIPRIARVCKGDLGGQRTLQKKWTSFLKAKLVCSMPELNFVFNVVHDVFILKAPHWRDTIIYGVFTSQWGNVGLSAVCAYNMSSVHEVFSKGKFMQKATVEQSHTKWVRFNGITPSPRPGACINSLNRMQNINSSLQLPDKTLQFVKDHPLLEDPVLPIGNGPRLITKDVNYTQIAVERVQALDGNIYDVIFTGTDKGLLHKSLVYEGEVHTVEEIQLLKNAEPIKTLLLSSQVARFLYAGSDSGVVQSPTAFCEKYPSCVDCVLARDPYCAWDPRSASCVNIFQHDADGRKLFQSLKGDAGICPPVARLAVDDYQQVLVKPGGSADLPCPVRSNLAQVLWKLNGRVLTEASRFLLLSENGLLIYSVTPEDAGRYECWSVESAAGKNFTRLVTAYTLRLELPESVPSISARHPSSAASTVTPEEGNDGNGSGLTPAHTDAPSLTTPPSSAIKPKSYIPPEVSNLPTRTQTLDPSAKHIQHDNSVALLSLFLLFFLLFLAALAYNCYMQYLPAPCLRLRSTLLGSNKKPQAEYAACEAGLMDPVQEKTDQNGAHPLRALRDTGYETEPECGNGGVPSSSYEDAGDSPVKEQPFDVDCTSQQIEYADADAPI
;
A
#
# COMPACT_ATOMS: atom_id res chain seq x y z
N MET A 1 2.76 33.13 -11.88
CA MET A 1 1.92 31.96 -12.22
C MET A 1 2.57 30.66 -11.75
N ALA A 2 3.71 30.20 -12.31
CA ALA A 2 4.36 28.96 -11.84
C ALA A 2 4.84 29.02 -10.36
N LEU A 3 5.49 30.11 -9.94
CA LEU A 3 5.95 30.28 -8.54
C LEU A 3 4.80 30.44 -7.53
N SER A 4 3.70 31.05 -7.95
CA SER A 4 2.50 31.21 -7.12
C SER A 4 1.74 29.89 -6.96
N VAL A 5 1.70 29.05 -8.01
CA VAL A 5 1.16 27.69 -7.93
C VAL A 5 2.06 26.82 -7.05
N LEU A 6 3.38 26.91 -7.21
CA LEU A 6 4.34 26.19 -6.36
C LEU A 6 4.22 26.57 -4.88
N GLY A 7 4.00 27.86 -4.57
CA GLY A 7 3.77 28.33 -3.20
C GLY A 7 2.47 27.82 -2.58
N VAL A 8 1.38 27.71 -3.35
CA VAL A 8 0.12 27.12 -2.88
C VAL A 8 0.26 25.61 -2.68
N PHE A 9 0.94 24.91 -3.60
CA PHE A 9 1.24 23.48 -3.43
C PHE A 9 2.15 23.24 -2.22
N LEU A 10 3.22 24.02 -2.03
CA LEU A 10 4.07 23.89 -0.83
C LEU A 10 3.30 24.23 0.46
N GLY A 11 2.43 25.24 0.44
CA GLY A 11 1.60 25.61 1.58
C GLY A 11 0.64 24.49 1.99
N LEU A 12 -0.07 23.91 1.02
CA LEU A 12 -0.95 22.75 1.23
C LEU A 12 -0.17 21.51 1.68
N LEU A 13 1.00 21.25 1.10
CA LEU A 13 1.88 20.16 1.50
C LEU A 13 2.39 20.33 2.93
N LEU A 14 2.73 21.55 3.34
CA LEU A 14 3.15 21.85 4.69
C LEU A 14 2.00 21.72 5.68
N GLU A 15 0.80 22.24 5.39
CA GLU A 15 -0.38 22.07 6.25
C GLU A 15 -0.76 20.60 6.44
N VAL A 16 -0.77 19.79 5.38
CA VAL A 16 -1.04 18.35 5.49
C VAL A 16 0.09 17.63 6.23
N SER A 17 1.34 18.07 6.08
CA SER A 17 2.50 17.48 6.76
C SER A 17 2.59 17.86 8.25
N THR A 18 2.10 19.04 8.67
CA THR A 18 2.13 19.51 10.06
C THR A 18 0.82 19.29 10.84
N HIS A 19 -0.32 19.15 10.14
CA HIS A 19 -1.65 19.02 10.75
C HIS A 19 -2.46 17.82 10.25
N GLY A 20 -1.93 17.01 9.32
CA GLY A 20 -2.58 15.76 8.93
C GLY A 20 -2.64 14.77 10.11
N PRO A 21 -3.77 14.06 10.32
CA PRO A 21 -3.84 13.05 11.37
C PRO A 21 -2.83 11.93 11.09
N SER A 22 -1.81 11.81 11.93
CA SER A 22 -0.88 10.68 11.90
C SER A 22 -1.48 9.55 12.75
N SER A 23 -1.92 8.47 12.13
CA SER A 23 -2.22 7.25 12.88
C SER A 23 -0.90 6.55 13.24
N VAL A 24 -0.31 6.94 14.37
CA VAL A 24 0.88 6.27 14.91
C VAL A 24 0.44 4.88 15.41
N PRO A 25 1.05 3.79 14.92
CA PRO A 25 0.75 2.45 15.44
C PRO A 25 1.04 2.39 16.93
N ARG A 26 0.09 1.88 17.73
CA ARG A 26 0.26 1.79 19.19
C ARG A 26 1.42 0.88 19.56
N SER A 27 1.59 -0.25 18.87
CA SER A 27 2.69 -1.19 19.10
C SER A 27 3.36 -1.56 17.77
N SER A 28 4.68 -1.70 17.77
CA SER A 28 5.44 -2.14 16.59
C SER A 28 6.17 -3.44 16.91
N TRP A 29 6.02 -4.43 16.04
CA TRP A 29 6.60 -5.77 16.19
C TRP A 29 7.63 -6.03 15.11
N ARG A 30 8.83 -6.46 15.51
CA ARG A 30 9.83 -6.97 14.57
C ARG A 30 9.43 -8.36 14.11
N HIS A 31 9.93 -8.75 12.94
CA HIS A 31 9.70 -10.07 12.38
C HIS A 31 10.07 -11.20 13.37
N ASP A 32 11.25 -11.12 14.00
CA ASP A 32 11.73 -12.13 14.97
C ASP A 32 10.93 -12.13 16.29
N ASP A 33 10.16 -11.08 16.57
CA ASP A 33 9.37 -10.98 17.79
C ASP A 33 8.00 -11.65 17.64
N VAL A 34 7.53 -11.96 16.43
CA VAL A 34 6.21 -12.56 16.17
C VAL A 34 6.33 -13.96 15.59
N ASN A 35 5.35 -14.81 15.90
CA ASN A 35 5.31 -16.16 15.33
C ASN A 35 4.53 -16.14 14.01
N VAL A 36 5.25 -16.04 12.91
CA VAL A 36 4.71 -16.14 11.55
C VAL A 36 5.25 -17.40 10.87
N GLN A 37 4.48 -17.96 9.93
CA GLN A 37 4.93 -19.08 9.11
C GLN A 37 5.30 -18.56 7.73
N GLU A 38 6.33 -19.13 7.12
CA GLU A 38 6.85 -18.69 5.82
C GLU A 38 6.93 -19.85 4.84
N PHE A 39 6.77 -19.53 3.56
CA PHE A 39 7.02 -20.44 2.45
C PHE A 39 7.81 -19.72 1.35
N TRP A 40 8.86 -20.37 0.88
CA TRP A 40 9.64 -19.97 -0.29
C TRP A 40 10.34 -21.21 -0.85
N GLU A 41 10.67 -21.18 -2.13
CA GLU A 41 11.45 -22.20 -2.81
C GLU A 41 12.72 -21.60 -3.40
N PRO A 42 13.88 -22.30 -3.33
CA PRO A 42 15.11 -21.86 -3.96
C PRO A 42 14.91 -21.58 -5.46
N ASP A 43 15.49 -20.47 -5.92
CA ASP A 43 15.44 -20.00 -7.31
C ASP A 43 14.04 -19.64 -7.86
N VAL A 44 13.01 -19.61 -7.01
CA VAL A 44 11.65 -19.19 -7.36
C VAL A 44 11.30 -17.88 -6.64
N PHE A 45 10.69 -16.97 -7.38
CA PHE A 45 10.40 -15.60 -6.95
C PHE A 45 9.00 -15.18 -7.41
N ASN A 46 8.57 -13.99 -6.98
CA ASN A 46 7.35 -13.32 -7.44
C ASN A 46 6.08 -14.13 -7.11
N TYR A 47 5.84 -14.38 -5.82
CA TYR A 47 4.67 -15.07 -5.28
C TYR A 47 3.45 -14.14 -5.26
N THR A 48 3.03 -13.70 -6.44
CA THR A 48 2.10 -12.57 -6.63
C THR A 48 0.65 -12.96 -6.77
N THR A 49 0.34 -14.24 -6.99
CA THR A 49 -1.03 -14.71 -7.18
C THR A 49 -1.38 -15.72 -6.09
N LEU A 50 -2.30 -15.38 -5.22
CA LEU A 50 -2.80 -16.26 -4.17
C LEU A 50 -4.26 -16.61 -4.43
N LEU A 51 -4.64 -17.87 -4.17
CA LEU A 51 -6.02 -18.34 -4.23
C LEU A 51 -6.30 -19.22 -3.02
N LEU A 52 -7.22 -18.77 -2.16
CA LEU A 52 -7.61 -19.48 -0.95
C LEU A 52 -8.78 -20.44 -1.23
N SER A 53 -8.65 -21.69 -0.80
CA SER A 53 -9.74 -22.68 -0.78
C SER A 53 -9.98 -23.15 0.65
N GLU A 54 -10.87 -22.46 1.37
CA GLU A 54 -11.18 -22.77 2.77
C GLU A 54 -11.80 -24.17 2.94
N GLU A 55 -12.66 -24.58 2.01
CA GLU A 55 -13.31 -25.90 2.02
C GLU A 55 -12.31 -27.06 1.92
N ARG A 56 -11.26 -26.89 1.11
CA ARG A 56 -10.19 -27.88 0.95
C ARG A 56 -9.07 -27.70 1.99
N GLY A 57 -9.06 -26.61 2.74
CA GLY A 57 -8.00 -26.27 3.69
C GLY A 57 -6.66 -25.98 3.00
N VAL A 58 -6.70 -25.36 1.82
CA VAL A 58 -5.54 -25.19 0.93
C VAL A 58 -5.37 -23.73 0.51
N LEU A 59 -4.12 -23.30 0.40
CA LEU A 59 -3.71 -22.06 -0.26
C LEU A 59 -2.93 -22.40 -1.54
N TYR A 60 -3.46 -22.02 -2.70
CA TYR A 60 -2.73 -22.12 -3.96
C TYR A 60 -1.92 -20.85 -4.21
N VAL A 61 -0.68 -21.02 -4.70
CA VAL A 61 0.27 -19.92 -4.90
C VAL A 61 0.83 -19.99 -6.32
N GLY A 62 0.52 -18.99 -7.14
CA GLY A 62 1.15 -18.74 -8.42
C GLY A 62 2.40 -17.87 -8.25
N ALA A 63 3.54 -18.39 -8.70
CA ALA A 63 4.84 -17.73 -8.66
C ALA A 63 5.48 -17.66 -10.07
N ARG A 64 6.73 -17.21 -10.17
CA ARG A 64 7.48 -17.28 -11.43
C ARG A 64 7.83 -18.73 -11.76
N GLU A 65 7.31 -19.22 -12.88
CA GLU A 65 7.46 -20.55 -13.45
C GLU A 65 6.88 -21.70 -12.62
N ALA A 66 6.08 -21.40 -11.59
CA ALA A 66 5.57 -22.43 -10.69
C ALA A 66 4.18 -22.12 -10.11
N VAL A 67 3.43 -23.17 -9.80
CA VAL A 67 2.23 -23.14 -8.96
C VAL A 67 2.43 -24.10 -7.79
N TYR A 68 2.06 -23.69 -6.58
CA TYR A 68 2.16 -24.50 -5.37
C TYR A 68 0.80 -24.71 -4.73
N GLU A 69 0.65 -25.86 -4.08
CA GLU A 69 -0.44 -26.16 -3.16
C GLU A 69 0.12 -26.23 -1.74
N LEU A 70 -0.28 -25.30 -0.88
CA LEU A 70 0.17 -25.20 0.50
C LEU A 70 -0.96 -25.53 1.47
N ASN A 71 -0.61 -26.06 2.64
CA ASN A 71 -1.58 -26.22 3.71
C ASN A 71 -2.00 -24.85 4.27
N MET A 72 -3.31 -24.59 4.33
CA MET A 72 -3.84 -23.31 4.81
C MET A 72 -3.52 -23.05 6.29
N SER A 73 -3.48 -24.09 7.13
CA SER A 73 -3.17 -23.92 8.56
C SER A 73 -1.68 -23.72 8.83
N ASN A 74 -0.80 -24.19 7.95
CA ASN A 74 0.63 -23.95 8.02
C ASN A 74 1.25 -23.92 6.61
N VAL A 75 1.50 -22.71 6.10
CA VAL A 75 2.00 -22.51 4.73
C VAL A 75 3.38 -23.11 4.47
N SER A 76 4.18 -23.38 5.51
CA SER A 76 5.48 -24.06 5.35
C SER A 76 5.34 -25.51 4.85
N ILE A 77 4.14 -26.09 4.91
CA ILE A 77 3.84 -27.43 4.43
C ILE A 77 3.36 -27.34 2.98
N LYS A 78 4.26 -27.64 2.05
CA LYS A 78 3.96 -27.82 0.62
C LYS A 78 3.38 -29.21 0.36
N SER A 79 2.13 -29.26 -0.10
CA SER A 79 1.44 -30.49 -0.48
C SER A 79 1.84 -30.94 -1.89
N ASN A 80 1.76 -30.03 -2.87
CA ASN A 80 2.04 -30.31 -4.28
C ASN A 80 2.71 -29.12 -4.97
N GLN A 81 3.31 -29.37 -6.13
CA GLN A 81 3.93 -28.35 -6.98
C GLN A 81 3.79 -28.67 -8.47
N LEU A 82 3.65 -27.63 -9.28
CA LEU A 82 3.67 -27.67 -10.72
C LEU A 82 4.74 -26.69 -11.21
N LEU A 83 5.69 -27.16 -12.01
CA LEU A 83 6.65 -26.31 -12.71
C LEU A 83 6.15 -26.06 -14.14
N TRP A 84 5.95 -24.80 -14.50
CA TRP A 84 5.50 -24.37 -15.82
C TRP A 84 6.49 -23.38 -16.43
N LYS A 85 7.66 -23.91 -16.77
CA LYS A 85 8.79 -23.15 -17.33
C LYS A 85 8.60 -22.85 -18.81
N VAL A 86 9.23 -21.77 -19.26
CA VAL A 86 9.28 -21.40 -20.68
C VAL A 86 10.27 -22.30 -21.42
N SER A 87 9.93 -22.70 -22.64
CA SER A 87 10.85 -23.45 -23.52
C SER A 87 12.06 -22.60 -23.95
N GLU A 88 13.20 -23.21 -24.23
CA GLU A 88 14.39 -22.47 -24.71
C GLU A 88 14.12 -21.74 -26.05
N SER A 89 13.24 -22.29 -26.90
CA SER A 89 12.84 -21.63 -28.15
C SER A 89 12.02 -20.36 -27.90
N ASP A 90 11.01 -20.42 -27.03
CA ASP A 90 10.17 -19.27 -26.72
C ASP A 90 10.96 -18.18 -25.98
N MET A 91 11.84 -18.61 -25.07
CA MET A 91 12.75 -17.70 -24.38
C MET A 91 13.70 -17.01 -25.37
N SER A 92 14.28 -17.74 -26.32
CA SER A 92 15.15 -17.17 -27.36
C SER A 92 14.38 -16.16 -28.23
N MET A 93 13.15 -16.47 -28.63
CA MET A 93 12.31 -15.54 -29.38
C MET A 93 11.97 -14.27 -28.58
N CYS A 94 11.73 -14.38 -27.28
CA CYS A 94 11.50 -13.24 -26.40
C CYS A 94 12.74 -12.34 -26.30
N ILE A 95 13.94 -12.93 -26.17
CA ILE A 95 15.21 -12.19 -26.13
C ILE A 95 15.46 -11.47 -27.46
N LEU A 96 15.15 -12.10 -28.59
CA LEU A 96 15.26 -11.45 -29.92
C LEU A 96 14.35 -10.22 -30.05
N LYS A 97 13.28 -10.12 -29.26
CA LYS A 97 12.42 -8.93 -29.15
C LYS A 97 12.95 -7.88 -28.18
N GLY A 98 14.18 -8.03 -27.68
CA GLY A 98 14.86 -7.06 -26.82
C GLY A 98 14.47 -7.12 -25.34
N LYS A 99 13.87 -8.22 -24.89
CA LYS A 99 13.47 -8.44 -23.49
C LYS A 99 14.55 -9.18 -22.70
N SER A 100 14.61 -8.94 -21.40
CA SER A 100 15.62 -9.52 -20.50
C SER A 100 15.42 -11.04 -20.33
N LYS A 101 16.50 -11.82 -20.45
CA LYS A 101 16.46 -13.28 -20.24
C LYS A 101 16.21 -13.62 -18.77
N GLU A 102 16.79 -12.84 -17.87
CA GLU A 102 16.83 -13.08 -16.44
C GLU A 102 15.51 -12.72 -15.75
N THR A 103 14.85 -11.67 -16.24
CA THR A 103 13.61 -11.13 -15.63
C THR A 103 12.40 -11.34 -16.52
N ASP A 104 12.43 -10.89 -17.77
CA ASP A 104 11.22 -10.66 -18.56
C ASP A 104 10.75 -11.94 -19.27
N CYS A 105 11.69 -12.70 -19.82
CA CYS A 105 11.43 -13.89 -20.64
C CYS A 105 11.18 -15.16 -19.81
N ARG A 106 10.36 -15.02 -18.76
CA ARG A 106 9.92 -16.09 -17.87
C ARG A 106 8.41 -16.20 -17.88
N ASN A 107 7.89 -17.30 -17.34
CA ASN A 107 6.46 -17.48 -17.19
C ASN A 107 6.02 -17.00 -15.81
N TYR A 108 5.39 -15.83 -15.70
CA TYR A 108 4.83 -15.35 -14.44
C TYR A 108 3.38 -15.79 -14.38
N ILE A 109 3.01 -16.61 -13.39
CA ILE A 109 1.61 -16.97 -13.18
C ILE A 109 0.84 -15.72 -12.75
N ARG A 110 -0.23 -15.40 -13.47
CA ARG A 110 -1.06 -14.21 -13.26
C ARG A 110 -2.47 -14.59 -12.89
N VAL A 111 -3.04 -15.54 -13.61
CA VAL A 111 -4.41 -16.02 -13.40
C VAL A 111 -4.35 -17.37 -12.70
N LEU A 112 -5.05 -17.47 -11.59
CA LEU A 112 -5.26 -18.71 -10.83
C LEU A 112 -6.67 -18.63 -10.25
N GLN A 113 -7.61 -19.35 -10.86
CA GLN A 113 -9.02 -19.25 -10.53
C GLN A 113 -9.64 -20.64 -10.41
N VAL A 114 -10.61 -20.81 -9.50
CA VAL A 114 -11.40 -22.04 -9.42
C VAL A 114 -12.33 -22.09 -10.63
N LEU A 115 -12.22 -23.14 -11.44
CA LEU A 115 -13.13 -23.37 -12.57
C LEU A 115 -14.31 -24.24 -12.15
N ASP A 116 -13.99 -25.37 -11.53
CA ASP A 116 -14.92 -26.35 -10.99
C ASP A 116 -14.30 -27.00 -9.74
N GLU A 117 -14.96 -28.02 -9.19
CA GLU A 117 -14.49 -28.67 -7.97
C GLU A 117 -13.06 -29.23 -8.11
N ASP A 118 -12.69 -29.78 -9.27
CA ASP A 118 -11.44 -30.54 -9.45
C ASP A 118 -10.42 -29.87 -10.38
N THR A 119 -10.73 -28.67 -10.88
CA THR A 119 -9.92 -27.97 -11.88
C THR A 119 -9.73 -26.50 -11.54
N LEU A 120 -8.48 -26.03 -11.64
CA LEU A 120 -8.13 -24.61 -11.64
C LEU A 120 -7.86 -24.14 -13.08
N TYR A 121 -8.31 -22.94 -13.40
CA TYR A 121 -7.93 -22.24 -14.63
C TYR A 121 -6.69 -21.38 -14.37
N VAL A 122 -5.61 -21.63 -15.11
CA VAL A 122 -4.30 -21.02 -14.85
C VAL A 122 -3.78 -20.33 -16.11
N CYS A 123 -3.26 -19.11 -15.98
CA CYS A 123 -2.55 -18.44 -17.06
C CYS A 123 -1.26 -17.79 -16.58
N GLY A 124 -0.28 -17.71 -17.46
CA GLY A 124 0.93 -16.94 -17.22
C GLY A 124 1.44 -16.19 -18.44
N THR A 125 2.37 -15.26 -18.20
CA THR A 125 2.95 -14.38 -19.23
C THR A 125 3.74 -15.13 -20.30
N HIS A 126 4.24 -16.32 -19.96
CA HIS A 126 5.00 -17.25 -20.80
C HIS A 126 5.96 -16.55 -21.80
N ALA A 127 6.89 -15.75 -21.26
CA ALA A 127 7.84 -14.96 -22.03
C ALA A 127 7.22 -14.06 -23.12
N PHE A 128 6.26 -13.21 -22.70
CA PHE A 128 5.51 -12.31 -23.58
C PHE A 128 4.69 -13.05 -24.66
N GLN A 129 4.21 -14.24 -24.33
CA GLN A 129 3.25 -15.00 -25.12
C GLN A 129 2.20 -15.61 -24.20
N PRO A 130 1.27 -14.79 -23.67
CA PRO A 130 0.33 -15.22 -22.65
C PRO A 130 -0.34 -16.55 -22.99
N LEU A 131 -0.26 -17.50 -22.08
CA LEU A 131 -0.75 -18.86 -22.27
C LEU A 131 -1.63 -19.24 -21.09
N CYS A 132 -2.77 -19.88 -21.37
CA CYS A 132 -3.67 -20.42 -20.37
C CYS A 132 -3.78 -21.94 -20.52
N ASP A 133 -4.05 -22.64 -19.41
CA ASP A 133 -4.31 -24.08 -19.39
C ASP A 133 -5.15 -24.44 -18.15
N TYR A 134 -5.50 -25.71 -18.02
CA TYR A 134 -6.33 -26.26 -16.96
C TYR A 134 -5.47 -27.13 -16.05
N LEU A 135 -5.43 -26.81 -14.77
CA LEU A 135 -4.70 -27.56 -13.75
C LEU A 135 -5.65 -28.51 -13.03
N SER A 136 -5.44 -29.82 -13.19
CA SER A 136 -6.19 -30.85 -12.46
C SER A 136 -5.69 -30.97 -11.02
N LEU A 137 -6.60 -30.93 -10.05
CA LEU A 137 -6.30 -31.06 -8.63
C LEU A 137 -5.99 -32.50 -8.20
N GLN A 138 -6.47 -33.51 -8.92
CA GLN A 138 -6.25 -34.92 -8.55
C GLN A 138 -4.79 -35.36 -8.72
N GLY A 139 -4.11 -34.86 -9.75
CA GLY A 139 -2.70 -35.16 -10.05
C GLY A 139 -1.77 -33.95 -9.96
N PHE A 140 -2.31 -32.76 -9.65
CA PHE A 140 -1.61 -31.48 -9.64
C PHE A 140 -0.77 -31.22 -10.89
N GLY A 141 -1.37 -31.48 -12.06
CA GLY A 141 -0.74 -31.35 -13.37
C GLY A 141 -1.63 -30.64 -14.39
N LEU A 142 -1.00 -30.02 -15.39
CA LEU A 142 -1.70 -29.40 -16.51
C LEU A 142 -2.36 -30.47 -17.39
N GLN A 143 -3.53 -30.16 -17.96
CA GLN A 143 -4.28 -31.05 -18.84
C GLN A 143 -3.83 -30.96 -20.31
N GLU A 144 -2.79 -30.19 -20.62
CA GLU A 144 -2.25 -29.97 -21.97
C GLU A 144 -3.30 -29.43 -22.95
N ARG A 145 -4.22 -28.59 -22.46
CA ARG A 145 -5.27 -27.93 -23.23
C ARG A 145 -4.95 -26.44 -23.35
N ALA A 146 -3.76 -26.16 -23.86
CA ALA A 146 -3.24 -24.81 -23.96
C ALA A 146 -4.15 -23.91 -24.83
N GLU A 147 -4.51 -22.76 -24.28
CA GLU A 147 -5.28 -21.71 -24.93
C GLU A 147 -4.47 -20.42 -25.06
N ASP A 148 -4.72 -19.66 -26.13
CA ASP A 148 -4.22 -18.29 -26.23
C ASP A 148 -4.71 -17.47 -25.03
N GLY A 149 -3.75 -16.92 -24.28
CA GLY A 149 -3.98 -16.08 -23.11
C GLY A 149 -4.15 -14.61 -23.43
N ARG A 150 -4.09 -14.20 -24.70
CA ARG A 150 -4.25 -12.80 -25.12
C ARG A 150 -5.56 -12.21 -24.63
N GLY A 151 -5.47 -11.10 -23.88
CA GLY A 151 -6.63 -10.44 -23.26
C GLY A 151 -7.16 -11.14 -22.00
N LYS A 152 -6.69 -12.35 -21.68
CA LYS A 152 -6.97 -13.07 -20.42
C LYS A 152 -5.86 -12.85 -19.38
N CYS A 153 -4.62 -12.72 -19.85
CA CYS A 153 -3.40 -12.53 -19.06
C CYS A 153 -2.51 -11.46 -19.72
N SER A 154 -1.71 -10.76 -18.91
CA SER A 154 -0.77 -9.76 -19.41
C SER A 154 0.42 -10.39 -20.14
N PHE A 155 1.02 -9.63 -21.06
CA PHE A 155 2.26 -10.01 -21.75
C PHE A 155 3.48 -9.73 -20.86
N ASP A 156 3.53 -8.51 -20.31
CA ASP A 156 4.62 -8.04 -19.48
C ASP A 156 4.31 -8.34 -18.00
N PRO A 157 5.26 -8.89 -17.22
CA PRO A 157 5.06 -9.08 -15.79
C PRO A 157 4.90 -7.78 -14.98
N ALA A 158 5.32 -6.63 -15.51
CA ALA A 158 5.11 -5.33 -14.87
C ALA A 158 3.76 -4.69 -15.21
N GLN A 159 3.04 -5.21 -16.21
CA GLN A 159 1.71 -4.70 -16.57
C GLN A 159 0.69 -5.05 -15.49
N SER A 160 -0.18 -4.08 -15.21
CA SER A 160 -1.34 -4.28 -14.36
C SER A 160 -2.35 -5.22 -15.02
N PHE A 161 -3.04 -5.99 -14.19
CA PHE A 161 -4.03 -6.94 -14.65
C PHE A 161 -5.03 -7.21 -13.51
N THR A 162 -6.22 -7.67 -13.86
CA THR A 162 -7.17 -8.20 -12.89
C THR A 162 -8.07 -9.23 -13.55
N THR A 163 -8.51 -10.24 -12.80
CA THR A 163 -9.42 -11.28 -13.30
C THR A 163 -10.37 -11.77 -12.22
N VAL A 164 -11.54 -12.23 -12.64
CA VAL A 164 -12.48 -12.96 -11.78
C VAL A 164 -13.18 -14.05 -12.60
N MET A 165 -13.31 -15.24 -12.03
CA MET A 165 -14.11 -16.32 -12.61
C MET A 165 -15.55 -16.21 -12.11
N VAL A 166 -16.51 -16.18 -13.03
CA VAL A 166 -17.94 -16.08 -12.70
C VAL A 166 -18.69 -17.14 -13.50
N ASP A 167 -19.25 -18.13 -12.82
CA ASP A 167 -20.05 -19.20 -13.43
C ASP A 167 -19.34 -19.92 -14.59
N GLY A 168 -18.02 -20.14 -14.46
CA GLY A 168 -17.19 -20.80 -15.48
C GLY A 168 -16.72 -19.89 -16.63
N GLU A 169 -17.03 -18.59 -16.58
CA GLU A 169 -16.57 -17.60 -17.56
C GLU A 169 -15.54 -16.65 -16.93
N LEU A 170 -14.44 -16.41 -17.63
CA LEU A 170 -13.36 -15.55 -17.14
C LEU A 170 -13.59 -14.11 -17.58
N TYR A 171 -13.71 -13.23 -16.60
CA TYR A 171 -13.74 -11.79 -16.78
C TYR A 171 -12.35 -11.23 -16.51
N SER A 172 -11.82 -10.42 -17.43
CA SER A 172 -10.45 -9.92 -17.37
C SER A 172 -10.36 -8.42 -17.69
N GLY A 173 -9.44 -7.73 -17.02
CA GLY A 173 -8.98 -6.39 -17.36
C GLY A 173 -7.46 -6.39 -17.49
N THR A 174 -6.93 -6.17 -18.69
CA THR A 174 -5.47 -6.21 -18.94
C THR A 174 -5.12 -5.50 -20.25
N ALA A 175 -3.88 -5.63 -20.72
CA ALA A 175 -3.46 -5.23 -22.06
C ALA A 175 -3.60 -6.38 -23.07
N TYR A 176 -4.12 -6.07 -24.25
CA TYR A 176 -4.36 -7.04 -25.33
C TYR A 176 -3.13 -7.30 -26.21
N ASN A 177 -2.12 -6.43 -26.17
CA ASN A 177 -0.96 -6.51 -27.05
C ASN A 177 0.38 -6.49 -26.29
N PHE A 178 1.45 -6.84 -26.99
CA PHE A 178 2.82 -6.93 -26.46
C PHE A 178 3.32 -5.61 -25.83
N LEU A 179 2.94 -4.47 -26.40
CA LEU A 179 3.42 -3.14 -25.97
C LEU A 179 2.66 -2.60 -24.75
N GLY A 180 1.51 -3.17 -24.39
CA GLY A 180 0.66 -2.62 -23.33
C GLY A 180 -0.20 -1.43 -23.76
N SER A 181 -0.26 -1.11 -25.06
CA SER A 181 -0.95 0.08 -25.56
C SER A 181 -2.45 -0.12 -25.78
N GLU A 182 -2.90 -1.37 -25.86
CA GLU A 182 -4.30 -1.73 -26.12
C GLU A 182 -4.97 -2.26 -24.86
N PRO A 183 -5.61 -1.41 -24.03
CA PRO A 183 -6.32 -1.89 -22.86
C PRO A 183 -7.64 -2.58 -23.26
N ILE A 184 -7.97 -3.63 -22.53
CA ILE A 184 -9.18 -4.42 -22.76
C ILE A 184 -9.83 -4.82 -21.44
N ILE A 185 -11.15 -4.67 -21.36
CA ILE A 185 -11.98 -5.43 -20.43
C ILE A 185 -12.81 -6.42 -21.25
N SER A 186 -12.70 -7.71 -20.94
CA SER A 186 -13.34 -8.77 -21.72
C SER A 186 -13.88 -9.93 -20.90
N ARG A 187 -14.78 -10.69 -21.52
CA ARG A 187 -15.25 -11.99 -21.02
C ARG A 187 -14.88 -13.08 -22.02
N SER A 188 -14.13 -14.05 -21.53
CA SER A 188 -13.79 -15.28 -22.25
C SER A 188 -14.68 -16.43 -21.75
N SER A 189 -15.29 -17.15 -22.68
CA SER A 189 -16.19 -18.27 -22.42
C SER A 189 -15.94 -19.37 -23.44
N LEU A 190 -16.09 -20.63 -23.03
CA LEU A 190 -16.02 -21.77 -23.95
C LEU A 190 -17.24 -21.87 -24.86
N SER A 191 -18.39 -21.33 -24.42
CA SER A 191 -19.68 -21.48 -25.10
C SER A 191 -20.14 -20.22 -25.83
N GLN A 192 -19.55 -19.06 -25.52
CA GLN A 192 -19.96 -17.76 -26.06
C GLN A 192 -18.78 -17.05 -26.73
N SER A 193 -19.09 -16.21 -27.72
CA SER A 193 -18.07 -15.37 -28.36
C SER A 193 -17.45 -14.39 -27.37
N LEU A 194 -16.15 -14.11 -27.54
CA LEU A 194 -15.44 -13.05 -26.82
C LEU A 194 -16.23 -11.74 -26.86
N LEU A 195 -16.49 -11.20 -25.68
CA LEU A 195 -17.18 -9.93 -25.51
C LEU A 195 -16.21 -8.95 -24.87
N ARG A 196 -15.99 -7.79 -25.49
CA ARG A 196 -14.89 -6.87 -25.11
C ARG A 196 -15.27 -5.39 -25.17
N THR A 197 -14.44 -4.55 -24.58
CA THR A 197 -14.57 -3.09 -24.72
C THR A 197 -14.29 -2.60 -26.15
N GLU A 198 -14.79 -1.41 -26.46
CA GLU A 198 -14.35 -0.69 -27.66
C GLU A 198 -12.94 -0.13 -27.47
N TYR A 199 -12.14 -0.16 -28.55
CA TYR A 199 -10.81 0.42 -28.54
C TYR A 199 -10.92 1.93 -28.77
N SER A 200 -11.20 2.66 -27.69
CA SER A 200 -11.43 4.10 -27.70
C SER A 200 -11.06 4.69 -26.35
N THR A 201 -10.43 5.87 -26.37
CA THR A 201 -10.08 6.62 -25.15
C THR A 201 -11.30 7.04 -24.33
N SER A 202 -12.50 7.09 -24.93
CA SER A 202 -13.74 7.26 -24.17
C SER A 202 -13.99 6.11 -23.18
N TRP A 203 -13.64 4.90 -23.59
CA TRP A 203 -13.92 3.68 -22.84
C TRP A 203 -12.81 3.40 -21.83
N LEU A 204 -11.56 3.36 -22.29
CA LEU A 204 -10.37 3.12 -21.48
C LEU A 204 -9.23 3.99 -21.99
N ASN A 205 -8.60 4.77 -21.12
CA ASN A 205 -7.51 5.67 -21.49
C ASN A 205 -6.25 5.43 -20.65
N GLU A 206 -5.36 4.57 -21.15
CA GLU A 206 -4.16 4.12 -20.41
C GLU A 206 -4.49 3.65 -18.97
N PRO A 207 -5.41 2.68 -18.78
CA PRO A 207 -5.78 2.22 -17.45
C PRO A 207 -4.69 1.35 -16.81
N SER A 208 -4.57 1.47 -15.49
CA SER A 208 -3.90 0.53 -14.62
C SER A 208 -4.93 -0.23 -13.81
N PHE A 209 -5.13 -1.51 -14.13
CA PHE A 209 -6.14 -2.36 -13.50
C PHE A 209 -5.73 -2.78 -12.08
N VAL A 210 -6.70 -2.83 -11.17
CA VAL A 210 -6.46 -3.11 -9.74
C VAL A 210 -7.25 -4.33 -9.29
N PHE A 211 -8.57 -4.30 -9.43
CA PHE A 211 -9.43 -5.34 -8.87
C PHE A 211 -10.68 -5.55 -9.73
N ALA A 212 -11.23 -6.76 -9.69
CA ALA A 212 -12.52 -7.09 -10.28
C ALA A 212 -13.21 -8.17 -9.46
N ASP A 213 -14.53 -8.05 -9.29
CA ASP A 213 -15.34 -9.06 -8.61
C ASP A 213 -16.81 -8.93 -9.02
N VAL A 214 -17.58 -10.00 -8.80
CA VAL A 214 -19.01 -10.07 -9.05
C VAL A 214 -19.81 -9.67 -7.81
N ILE A 215 -20.79 -8.80 -8.02
CA ILE A 215 -21.86 -8.53 -7.07
C ILE A 215 -23.13 -9.21 -7.59
N ARG A 216 -23.64 -10.17 -6.81
CA ARG A 216 -24.81 -10.99 -7.14
C ARG A 216 -26.13 -10.25 -6.90
N GLU A 217 -26.31 -9.11 -7.56
CA GLU A 217 -27.50 -8.27 -7.44
C GLU A 217 -28.77 -8.94 -7.96
N GLY A 218 -28.64 -9.92 -8.87
CA GLY A 218 -29.76 -10.63 -9.47
C GLY A 218 -30.41 -11.65 -8.53
N GLN A 219 -29.69 -12.13 -7.52
CA GLN A 219 -30.22 -13.10 -6.56
C GLN A 219 -31.37 -12.47 -5.77
N ASN A 220 -32.57 -13.07 -5.89
CA ASN A 220 -33.82 -12.56 -5.30
C ASN A 220 -34.19 -11.13 -5.73
N SER A 221 -33.74 -10.68 -6.92
CA SER A 221 -34.10 -9.36 -7.43
C SER A 221 -35.60 -9.29 -7.76
N PRO A 222 -36.38 -8.40 -7.11
CA PRO A 222 -37.83 -8.28 -7.38
C PRO A 222 -38.11 -7.79 -8.81
N ASP A 223 -37.18 -7.03 -9.38
CA ASP A 223 -37.27 -6.50 -10.73
C ASP A 223 -36.68 -7.46 -11.77
N GLY A 224 -36.18 -8.64 -11.37
CA GLY A 224 -35.49 -9.59 -12.24
C GLY A 224 -34.24 -9.00 -12.90
N ASP A 225 -33.53 -8.14 -12.16
CA ASP A 225 -32.23 -7.58 -12.54
C ASP A 225 -31.15 -8.67 -12.54
N ASP A 226 -29.99 -8.36 -13.10
CA ASP A 226 -28.89 -9.29 -13.31
C ASP A 226 -27.69 -8.99 -12.41
N ASP A 227 -26.84 -10.01 -12.24
CA ASP A 227 -25.54 -9.89 -11.59
C ASP A 227 -24.62 -8.96 -12.39
N LYS A 228 -23.71 -8.30 -11.68
CA LYS A 228 -22.81 -7.31 -12.28
C LYS A 228 -21.39 -7.59 -11.89
N VAL A 229 -20.49 -7.49 -12.86
CA VAL A 229 -19.05 -7.60 -12.64
C VAL A 229 -18.49 -6.19 -12.59
N TYR A 230 -17.90 -5.84 -11.45
CA TYR A 230 -17.31 -4.54 -11.20
C TYR A 230 -15.80 -4.58 -11.44
N TYR A 231 -15.24 -3.49 -11.97
CA TYR A 231 -13.82 -3.31 -12.24
C TYR A 231 -13.33 -2.02 -11.60
N PHE A 232 -12.13 -2.07 -11.03
CA PHE A 232 -11.45 -0.95 -10.41
C PHE A 232 -10.12 -0.73 -11.08
N PHE A 233 -9.84 0.50 -11.48
CA PHE A 233 -8.61 0.86 -12.18
C PHE A 233 -8.33 2.36 -12.05
N THR A 234 -7.08 2.76 -12.26
CA THR A 234 -6.69 4.17 -12.40
C THR A 234 -6.42 4.45 -13.86
N GLU A 235 -7.01 5.48 -14.47
CA GLU A 235 -6.75 5.84 -15.88
C GLU A 235 -6.42 7.33 -16.04
N VAL A 236 -5.95 7.71 -17.23
CA VAL A 236 -5.76 9.12 -17.59
C VAL A 236 -7.13 9.77 -17.81
N SER A 237 -7.41 10.81 -17.03
CA SER A 237 -8.60 11.64 -17.12
C SER A 237 -8.84 12.17 -18.53
N VAL A 238 -10.08 12.08 -18.99
CA VAL A 238 -10.54 12.73 -20.23
C VAL A 238 -11.35 13.99 -19.94
N GLU A 239 -11.92 14.10 -18.74
CA GLU A 239 -12.85 15.15 -18.33
C GLU A 239 -12.19 16.37 -17.66
N TYR A 240 -10.96 16.24 -17.20
CA TYR A 240 -10.16 17.33 -16.65
C TYR A 240 -8.92 17.60 -17.49
N GLU A 241 -8.68 18.88 -17.78
CA GLU A 241 -7.44 19.39 -18.36
C GLU A 241 -6.54 19.90 -17.22
N PHE A 242 -5.29 19.42 -17.17
CA PHE A 242 -4.28 19.86 -16.20
C PHE A 242 -2.93 20.06 -16.90
N PHE A 243 -1.94 20.64 -16.23
CA PHE A 243 -0.60 20.89 -16.81
C PHE A 243 0.12 19.61 -17.27
N GLY A 244 -0.32 18.44 -16.81
CA GLY A 244 0.13 17.12 -17.24
C GLY A 244 -1.00 16.11 -17.15
N LYS A 245 -0.69 14.83 -17.42
CA LYS A 245 -1.65 13.72 -17.28
C LYS A 245 -2.19 13.69 -15.84
N LEU A 246 -3.51 13.82 -15.71
CA LEU A 246 -4.21 13.66 -14.44
C LEU A 246 -4.77 12.24 -14.38
N LEU A 247 -4.37 11.48 -13.38
CA LEU A 247 -4.87 10.14 -13.10
C LEU A 247 -6.17 10.21 -12.29
N ILE A 248 -7.11 9.32 -12.59
CA ILE A 248 -8.39 9.22 -11.90
C ILE A 248 -8.72 7.76 -11.59
N PRO A 249 -9.05 7.44 -10.32
CA PRO A 249 -9.60 6.15 -9.96
C PRO A 249 -11.01 5.99 -10.54
N ARG A 250 -11.28 4.83 -11.11
CA ARG A 250 -12.55 4.47 -11.72
C ARG A 250 -13.12 3.24 -11.06
N ILE A 251 -14.44 3.26 -10.93
CA ILE A 251 -15.26 2.06 -10.79
C ILE A 251 -16.04 1.91 -12.10
N ALA A 252 -15.99 0.73 -12.71
CA ALA A 252 -16.77 0.38 -13.88
C ALA A 252 -17.57 -0.88 -13.62
N ARG A 253 -18.60 -1.12 -14.43
CA ARG A 253 -19.39 -2.35 -14.35
C ARG A 253 -19.88 -2.83 -15.71
N VAL A 254 -20.15 -4.13 -15.80
CA VAL A 254 -20.86 -4.80 -16.90
C VAL A 254 -21.90 -5.77 -16.33
N CYS A 255 -22.95 -6.06 -17.08
CA CYS A 255 -23.95 -7.06 -16.73
C CYS A 255 -23.46 -8.46 -17.09
N LYS A 256 -23.69 -9.44 -16.22
CA LYS A 256 -23.25 -10.82 -16.44
C LYS A 256 -23.84 -11.41 -17.73
N GLY A 257 -25.14 -11.23 -17.95
CA GLY A 257 -25.92 -11.71 -19.08
C GLY A 257 -25.86 -10.87 -20.34
N ASP A 258 -24.91 -9.93 -20.46
CA ASP A 258 -24.68 -9.19 -21.71
C ASP A 258 -24.17 -10.14 -22.80
N LEU A 259 -24.72 -10.01 -24.01
CA LEU A 259 -24.39 -10.80 -25.20
C LEU A 259 -23.86 -9.92 -26.34
N GLY A 260 -23.73 -8.61 -26.11
CA GLY A 260 -23.44 -7.64 -27.15
C GLY A 260 -24.70 -7.18 -27.88
N GLY A 261 -24.52 -6.33 -28.89
CA GLY A 261 -25.61 -5.87 -29.73
C GLY A 261 -25.68 -6.61 -31.08
N GLN A 262 -26.86 -6.62 -31.70
CA GLN A 262 -27.09 -7.32 -32.96
C GLN A 262 -26.44 -6.62 -34.17
N ARG A 263 -26.40 -5.28 -34.16
CA ARG A 263 -25.88 -4.44 -35.27
C ARG A 263 -24.81 -3.50 -34.77
N THR A 264 -25.19 -2.59 -33.85
CA THR A 264 -24.26 -1.76 -33.11
C THR A 264 -23.68 -2.56 -31.95
N LEU A 265 -22.39 -2.39 -31.62
CA LEU A 265 -21.70 -3.10 -30.53
C LEU A 265 -21.72 -4.65 -30.67
N GLN A 266 -21.55 -5.17 -31.88
CA GLN A 266 -21.36 -6.61 -32.10
C GLN A 266 -20.11 -7.11 -31.38
N LYS A 267 -20.26 -8.14 -30.54
CA LYS A 267 -19.19 -8.69 -29.69
C LYS A 267 -18.55 -7.64 -28.75
N LYS A 268 -19.29 -6.57 -28.44
CA LYS A 268 -18.87 -5.49 -27.54
C LYS A 268 -19.86 -5.29 -26.41
N TRP A 269 -19.40 -4.82 -25.24
CA TRP A 269 -20.29 -4.58 -24.10
C TRP A 269 -21.39 -3.59 -24.44
N THR A 270 -22.65 -3.93 -24.14
CA THR A 270 -23.78 -2.99 -24.18
C THR A 270 -24.07 -2.38 -22.81
N SER A 271 -23.47 -2.96 -21.78
CA SER A 271 -23.65 -2.62 -20.37
C SER A 271 -22.47 -1.90 -19.72
N PHE A 272 -21.36 -1.68 -20.45
CA PHE A 272 -20.17 -1.03 -19.89
C PHE A 272 -20.44 0.43 -19.56
N LEU A 273 -20.31 0.77 -18.27
CA LEU A 273 -20.29 2.13 -17.76
C LEU A 273 -19.17 2.29 -16.75
N LYS A 274 -18.60 3.49 -16.65
CA LYS A 274 -17.62 3.88 -15.63
C LYS A 274 -17.97 5.19 -14.95
N ALA A 275 -17.57 5.34 -13.70
CA ALA A 275 -17.72 6.55 -12.91
C ALA A 275 -16.40 6.86 -12.17
N LYS A 276 -16.21 8.13 -11.81
CA LYS A 276 -15.11 8.56 -10.93
C LYS A 276 -15.31 8.00 -9.53
N LEU A 277 -14.26 7.38 -8.98
CA LEU A 277 -14.20 6.94 -7.58
C LEU A 277 -13.37 7.95 -6.78
N VAL A 278 -14.01 8.70 -5.89
CA VAL A 278 -13.39 9.85 -5.21
C VAL A 278 -12.81 9.43 -3.87
N CYS A 279 -11.54 9.75 -3.62
CA CYS A 279 -10.95 9.75 -2.29
C CYS A 279 -10.17 11.06 -2.09
N SER A 280 -10.65 11.92 -1.20
CA SER A 280 -10.11 13.28 -1.02
C SER A 280 -10.39 13.81 0.37
N MET A 281 -9.61 14.78 0.83
CA MET A 281 -9.90 15.63 1.99
C MET A 281 -10.44 16.97 1.49
N PRO A 282 -11.77 17.20 1.48
CA PRO A 282 -12.35 18.42 0.93
C PRO A 282 -11.86 19.67 1.68
N GLU A 283 -11.72 19.57 3.00
CA GLU A 283 -11.29 20.68 3.87
C GLU A 283 -9.89 21.21 3.52
N LEU A 284 -9.00 20.31 3.09
CA LEU A 284 -7.62 20.62 2.71
C LEU A 284 -7.43 20.68 1.19
N ASN A 285 -8.51 20.58 0.39
CA ASN A 285 -8.45 20.46 -1.08
C ASN A 285 -7.42 19.43 -1.58
N PHE A 286 -7.23 18.34 -0.83
CA PHE A 286 -6.22 17.32 -1.13
C PHE A 286 -6.88 16.06 -1.72
N VAL A 287 -6.27 15.47 -2.76
CA VAL A 287 -6.87 14.33 -3.49
C VAL A 287 -5.90 13.14 -3.54
N PHE A 288 -6.44 11.96 -3.25
CA PHE A 288 -5.80 10.67 -3.46
C PHE A 288 -6.35 10.06 -4.75
N ASN A 289 -5.64 10.29 -5.85
CA ASN A 289 -6.13 10.04 -7.20
C ASN A 289 -5.49 8.82 -7.89
N VAL A 290 -4.81 7.96 -7.14
CA VAL A 290 -4.29 6.67 -7.61
C VAL A 290 -4.79 5.59 -6.66
N VAL A 291 -5.57 4.63 -7.15
CA VAL A 291 -5.97 3.44 -6.38
C VAL A 291 -4.94 2.34 -6.57
N HIS A 292 -4.54 1.67 -5.48
CA HIS A 292 -3.58 0.56 -5.49
C HIS A 292 -4.22 -0.80 -5.25
N ASP A 293 -5.23 -0.86 -4.38
CA ASP A 293 -5.94 -2.09 -4.06
C ASP A 293 -7.38 -1.82 -3.60
N VAL A 294 -8.24 -2.81 -3.76
CA VAL A 294 -9.67 -2.76 -3.41
C VAL A 294 -10.09 -4.07 -2.77
N PHE A 295 -10.78 -3.98 -1.64
CA PHE A 295 -11.39 -5.11 -0.95
C PHE A 295 -12.91 -4.93 -0.85
N ILE A 296 -13.67 -5.95 -1.26
CA ILE A 296 -15.14 -5.94 -1.17
C ILE A 296 -15.58 -6.76 0.05
N LEU A 297 -16.01 -6.05 1.09
CA LEU A 297 -16.61 -6.65 2.28
C LEU A 297 -18.06 -7.01 1.97
N LYS A 298 -18.27 -8.23 1.45
CA LYS A 298 -19.59 -8.76 1.08
C LYS A 298 -20.47 -8.93 2.32
N ALA A 299 -21.71 -8.46 2.22
CA ALA A 299 -22.75 -8.67 3.23
C ALA A 299 -23.80 -9.69 2.71
N PRO A 300 -24.62 -10.30 3.58
CA PRO A 300 -25.69 -11.22 3.15
C PRO A 300 -26.65 -10.59 2.14
N HIS A 301 -26.92 -9.28 2.31
CA HIS A 301 -27.66 -8.49 1.33
C HIS A 301 -26.69 -7.56 0.59
N TRP A 302 -26.70 -7.60 -0.75
CA TRP A 302 -25.71 -6.88 -1.57
C TRP A 302 -25.69 -5.36 -1.34
N ARG A 303 -26.83 -4.77 -0.97
CA ARG A 303 -26.94 -3.32 -0.66
C ARG A 303 -26.11 -2.91 0.55
N ASP A 304 -25.83 -3.84 1.47
CA ASP A 304 -25.06 -3.61 2.68
C ASP A 304 -23.57 -3.90 2.49
N THR A 305 -23.17 -4.33 1.29
CA THR A 305 -21.77 -4.52 0.90
C THR A 305 -21.03 -3.19 0.95
N ILE A 306 -19.80 -3.23 1.46
CA ILE A 306 -18.91 -2.07 1.55
C ILE A 306 -17.66 -2.36 0.72
N ILE A 307 -17.27 -1.40 -0.11
CA ILE A 307 -16.04 -1.45 -0.90
C ILE A 307 -15.00 -0.59 -0.20
N TYR A 308 -13.87 -1.16 0.17
CA TYR A 308 -12.71 -0.44 0.70
C TYR A 308 -11.67 -0.30 -0.40
N GLY A 309 -11.01 0.86 -0.50
CA GLY A 309 -9.91 1.07 -1.42
C GLY A 309 -8.75 1.79 -0.75
N VAL A 310 -7.53 1.42 -1.15
CA VAL A 310 -6.27 2.10 -0.78
C VAL A 310 -5.87 3.05 -1.89
N PHE A 311 -5.59 4.30 -1.51
CA PHE A 311 -5.28 5.37 -2.44
C PHE A 311 -4.01 6.13 -2.05
N THR A 312 -3.25 6.58 -3.03
CA THR A 312 -2.19 7.58 -2.87
C THR A 312 -2.42 8.77 -3.80
N SER A 313 -1.61 9.82 -3.65
CA SER A 313 -1.60 10.95 -4.57
C SER A 313 -0.56 10.76 -5.68
N GLN A 314 -0.91 11.11 -6.92
CA GLN A 314 0.02 11.03 -8.07
C GLN A 314 1.20 12.01 -7.94
N TRP A 315 1.02 13.10 -7.19
CA TRP A 315 2.06 14.11 -6.96
C TRP A 315 2.92 13.68 -5.77
N GLY A 316 3.43 12.45 -5.90
CA GLY A 316 4.07 11.66 -4.87
C GLY A 316 5.48 12.13 -4.55
N ASN A 317 5.61 12.86 -3.44
CA ASN A 317 6.79 12.89 -2.59
C ASN A 317 6.45 13.21 -1.11
N VAL A 318 5.18 13.03 -0.73
CA VAL A 318 4.68 13.37 0.61
C VAL A 318 4.50 12.13 1.50
N GLY A 319 4.58 10.92 0.93
CA GLY A 319 4.41 9.66 1.66
C GLY A 319 3.00 9.47 2.25
N LEU A 320 1.95 10.00 1.63
CA LEU A 320 0.58 9.93 2.15
C LEU A 320 -0.21 8.79 1.49
N SER A 321 -0.83 7.95 2.32
CA SER A 321 -1.81 6.96 1.88
C SER A 321 -3.14 7.17 2.59
N ALA A 322 -4.23 6.82 1.92
CA ALA A 322 -5.57 6.90 2.47
C ALA A 322 -6.37 5.62 2.19
N VAL A 323 -7.26 5.29 3.11
CA VAL A 323 -8.27 4.24 2.91
C VAL A 323 -9.64 4.92 2.84
N CYS A 324 -10.35 4.74 1.74
CA CYS A 324 -11.73 5.20 1.57
C CYS A 324 -12.68 3.99 1.53
N ALA A 325 -13.88 4.15 2.08
CA ALA A 325 -14.93 3.13 2.07
C ALA A 325 -16.18 3.64 1.33
N TYR A 326 -16.82 2.81 0.53
CA TYR A 326 -17.95 3.17 -0.33
C TYR A 326 -19.11 2.20 -0.12
N ASN A 327 -20.32 2.73 -0.01
CA ASN A 327 -21.52 1.92 0.11
C ASN A 327 -21.98 1.44 -1.28
N MET A 328 -22.24 0.13 -1.42
CA MET A 328 -22.70 -0.46 -2.67
C MET A 328 -24.04 0.15 -3.15
N SER A 329 -24.90 0.61 -2.22
CA SER A 329 -26.13 1.33 -2.57
C SER A 329 -25.87 2.67 -3.28
N SER A 330 -24.86 3.43 -2.86
CA SER A 330 -24.45 4.69 -3.50
C SER A 330 -23.84 4.43 -4.89
N VAL A 331 -23.02 3.39 -5.01
CA VAL A 331 -22.51 2.92 -6.31
C VAL A 331 -23.66 2.60 -7.25
N HIS A 332 -24.61 1.77 -6.81
CA HIS A 332 -25.79 1.41 -7.59
C HIS A 332 -26.59 2.65 -8.02
N GLU A 333 -26.80 3.63 -7.13
CA GLU A 333 -27.51 4.87 -7.45
C GLU A 333 -26.84 5.68 -8.57
N VAL A 334 -25.52 5.85 -8.51
CA VAL A 334 -24.75 6.54 -9.57
C VAL A 334 -24.96 5.85 -10.92
N PHE A 335 -24.82 4.53 -10.99
CA PHE A 335 -24.99 3.83 -12.27
C PHE A 335 -26.44 3.78 -12.77
N SER A 336 -27.41 3.67 -11.87
CA SER A 336 -28.84 3.54 -12.23
C SER A 336 -29.52 4.87 -12.56
N LYS A 337 -29.10 5.98 -11.94
CA LYS A 337 -29.76 7.28 -12.08
C LYS A 337 -28.84 8.39 -12.58
N GLY A 338 -27.52 8.24 -12.44
CA GLY A 338 -26.54 9.27 -12.76
C GLY A 338 -26.64 9.76 -14.21
N LYS A 339 -26.23 11.01 -14.43
CA LYS A 339 -26.15 11.61 -15.75
C LYS A 339 -24.88 11.16 -16.46
N PHE A 340 -24.95 11.14 -17.78
CA PHE A 340 -23.83 10.79 -18.64
C PHE A 340 -22.99 12.03 -18.95
N MET A 341 -21.72 11.84 -19.26
CA MET A 341 -20.89 12.84 -19.92
C MET A 341 -20.94 12.68 -21.44
N GLN A 342 -20.78 13.78 -22.18
CA GLN A 342 -20.74 13.85 -23.63
C GLN A 342 -19.53 14.68 -24.07
N LYS A 343 -18.92 14.27 -25.19
CA LYS A 343 -17.92 15.06 -25.91
C LYS A 343 -18.58 16.26 -26.59
N ALA A 344 -18.19 17.47 -26.22
CA ALA A 344 -18.56 18.71 -26.89
C ALA A 344 -17.33 19.26 -27.62
N THR A 345 -17.50 19.58 -28.90
CA THR A 345 -16.49 20.31 -29.68
C THR A 345 -16.57 21.78 -29.32
N VAL A 346 -15.50 22.32 -28.73
CA VAL A 346 -15.35 23.76 -28.50
C VAL A 346 -14.64 24.38 -29.69
N GLU A 347 -15.06 25.57 -30.12
CA GLU A 347 -14.52 26.24 -31.33
C GLU A 347 -12.97 26.24 -31.30
N GLN A 348 -12.36 25.80 -32.41
CA GLN A 348 -10.90 25.65 -32.64
C GLN A 348 -10.19 24.45 -31.97
N SER A 349 -10.76 23.24 -32.07
CA SER A 349 -10.11 21.90 -32.06
C SER A 349 -9.96 21.11 -30.76
N HIS A 350 -10.39 21.62 -29.60
CA HIS A 350 -10.37 20.82 -28.37
C HIS A 350 -11.72 20.18 -28.06
N THR A 351 -11.72 18.85 -27.92
CA THR A 351 -12.88 18.09 -27.41
C THR A 351 -12.91 18.23 -25.90
N LYS A 352 -14.00 18.77 -25.36
CA LYS A 352 -14.24 18.82 -23.91
C LYS A 352 -15.33 17.84 -23.51
N TRP A 353 -15.24 17.29 -22.31
CA TRP A 353 -16.31 16.48 -21.76
C TRP A 353 -17.19 17.34 -20.86
N VAL A 354 -18.50 17.27 -21.10
CA VAL A 354 -19.50 18.04 -20.37
C VAL A 354 -20.69 17.16 -20.02
N ARG A 355 -21.46 17.57 -19.02
CA ARG A 355 -22.71 16.90 -18.65
C ARG A 355 -23.68 16.84 -19.82
N PHE A 356 -24.19 15.63 -20.11
CA PHE A 356 -25.28 15.44 -21.06
C PHE A 356 -26.63 15.80 -20.41
N ASN A 357 -27.26 16.86 -20.93
CA ASN A 357 -28.56 17.36 -20.47
C ASN A 357 -29.72 17.01 -21.41
N GLY A 358 -29.46 16.24 -22.48
CA GLY A 358 -30.50 15.81 -23.40
C GLY A 358 -31.37 14.66 -22.85
N ILE A 359 -32.28 14.17 -23.68
CA ILE A 359 -33.16 13.05 -23.34
C ILE A 359 -32.39 11.73 -23.49
N THR A 360 -32.20 11.02 -22.39
CA THR A 360 -31.61 9.67 -22.38
C THR A 360 -32.56 8.68 -23.09
N PRO A 361 -32.05 7.81 -23.99
CA PRO A 361 -32.85 6.74 -24.60
C PRO A 361 -33.50 5.79 -23.58
N SER A 362 -34.57 5.12 -24.00
CA SER A 362 -35.21 4.03 -23.26
C SER A 362 -35.18 2.75 -24.10
N PRO A 363 -34.76 1.59 -23.56
CA PRO A 363 -34.27 1.37 -22.20
C PRO A 363 -33.01 2.16 -21.85
N ARG A 364 -32.74 2.37 -20.55
CA ARG A 364 -31.59 3.16 -20.08
C ARG A 364 -30.28 2.53 -20.62
N PRO A 365 -29.44 3.29 -21.35
CA PRO A 365 -28.15 2.83 -21.84
C PRO A 365 -27.26 2.33 -20.69
N GLY A 366 -26.63 1.17 -20.88
CA GLY A 366 -25.77 0.55 -19.86
C GLY A 366 -26.50 -0.22 -18.73
N ALA A 367 -27.83 -0.28 -18.74
CA ALA A 367 -28.60 -1.05 -17.77
C ALA A 367 -28.72 -2.54 -18.17
N CYS A 368 -28.83 -3.43 -17.17
CA CYS A 368 -29.08 -4.84 -17.43
C CYS A 368 -30.53 -5.08 -17.87
N ILE A 369 -30.75 -6.22 -18.54
CA ILE A 369 -32.09 -6.62 -18.98
C ILE A 369 -32.90 -7.10 -17.76
N ASN A 370 -33.83 -6.26 -17.33
CA ASN A 370 -34.74 -6.54 -16.21
C ASN A 370 -36.16 -6.97 -16.68
N SER A 371 -37.08 -7.19 -15.75
CA SER A 371 -38.46 -7.63 -16.04
C SER A 371 -39.26 -6.63 -16.86
N LEU A 372 -39.04 -5.33 -16.71
CA LEU A 372 -39.68 -4.30 -17.53
C LEU A 372 -39.27 -4.41 -19.01
N ASN A 373 -37.99 -4.66 -19.27
CA ASN A 373 -37.49 -4.90 -20.62
C ASN A 373 -38.12 -6.15 -21.24
N ARG A 374 -38.23 -7.24 -20.47
CA ARG A 374 -38.86 -8.49 -20.93
C ARG A 374 -40.34 -8.30 -21.30
N MET A 375 -41.08 -7.48 -20.53
CA MET A 375 -42.46 -7.10 -20.89
C MET A 375 -42.55 -6.29 -22.20
N GLN A 376 -41.46 -5.65 -22.62
CA GLN A 376 -41.34 -4.93 -23.89
C GLN A 376 -40.72 -5.79 -25.02
N ASN A 377 -40.68 -7.12 -24.86
CA ASN A 377 -40.08 -8.08 -25.78
C ASN A 377 -38.56 -7.92 -25.98
N ILE A 378 -37.86 -7.34 -25.00
CA ILE A 378 -36.40 -7.26 -24.96
C ILE A 378 -35.92 -8.29 -23.93
N ASN A 379 -35.61 -9.49 -24.40
CA ASN A 379 -35.18 -10.62 -23.56
C ASN A 379 -33.66 -10.70 -23.40
N SER A 380 -32.90 -10.05 -24.28
CA SER A 380 -31.42 -10.00 -24.24
C SER A 380 -30.89 -8.68 -24.81
N SER A 381 -29.60 -8.40 -24.59
CA SER A 381 -28.92 -7.21 -25.13
C SER A 381 -28.95 -7.14 -26.66
N LEU A 382 -29.02 -8.28 -27.35
CA LEU A 382 -29.12 -8.35 -28.81
C LEU A 382 -30.39 -7.67 -29.34
N GLN A 383 -31.44 -7.59 -28.53
CA GLN A 383 -32.72 -6.99 -28.89
C GLN A 383 -32.84 -5.52 -28.46
N LEU A 384 -31.77 -4.93 -27.90
CA LEU A 384 -31.79 -3.51 -27.54
C LEU A 384 -31.88 -2.61 -28.78
N PRO A 385 -32.64 -1.50 -28.72
CA PRO A 385 -32.70 -0.54 -29.81
C PRO A 385 -31.32 0.04 -30.16
N ASP A 386 -31.02 0.18 -31.45
CA ASP A 386 -29.73 0.76 -31.91
C ASP A 386 -29.49 2.18 -31.34
N LYS A 387 -30.55 2.95 -31.07
CA LYS A 387 -30.44 4.26 -30.40
C LYS A 387 -29.87 4.15 -28.97
N THR A 388 -30.26 3.13 -28.21
CA THR A 388 -29.73 2.87 -26.87
C THR A 388 -28.29 2.38 -26.94
N LEU A 389 -27.99 1.49 -27.90
CA LEU A 389 -26.65 0.93 -28.11
C LEU A 389 -25.64 1.98 -28.58
N GLN A 390 -26.02 2.83 -29.54
CA GLN A 390 -25.17 3.93 -30.00
C GLN A 390 -24.91 4.93 -28.87
N PHE A 391 -25.93 5.21 -28.04
CA PHE A 391 -25.76 6.12 -26.92
C PHE A 391 -24.73 5.61 -25.91
N VAL A 392 -24.82 4.36 -25.44
CA VAL A 392 -23.83 3.81 -24.49
C VAL A 392 -22.43 3.72 -25.10
N LYS A 393 -22.33 3.44 -26.42
CA LYS A 393 -21.06 3.46 -27.14
C LYS A 393 -20.35 4.80 -27.05
N ASP A 394 -21.10 5.89 -27.19
CA ASP A 394 -20.56 7.25 -27.20
C ASP A 394 -20.45 7.87 -25.79
N HIS A 395 -21.21 7.35 -24.82
CA HIS A 395 -21.35 7.87 -23.46
C HIS A 395 -21.04 6.82 -22.36
N PRO A 396 -19.86 6.19 -22.34
CA PRO A 396 -19.52 5.20 -21.31
C PRO A 396 -19.23 5.83 -19.93
N LEU A 397 -18.94 7.13 -19.87
CA LEU A 397 -18.55 7.85 -18.65
C LEU A 397 -19.76 8.56 -18.01
N LEU A 398 -19.95 8.34 -16.72
CA LEU A 398 -20.93 9.05 -15.89
C LEU A 398 -20.32 10.34 -15.32
N GLU A 399 -21.15 11.37 -15.21
CA GLU A 399 -20.79 12.66 -14.62
C GLU A 399 -20.75 12.60 -13.09
N ASP A 400 -21.75 11.95 -12.49
CA ASP A 400 -21.88 11.90 -11.04
C ASP A 400 -20.80 10.96 -10.45
N PRO A 401 -19.97 11.41 -9.49
CA PRO A 401 -18.94 10.58 -8.89
C PRO A 401 -19.49 9.67 -7.79
N VAL A 402 -18.78 8.58 -7.51
CA VAL A 402 -18.98 7.78 -6.30
C VAL A 402 -18.16 8.40 -5.15
N LEU A 403 -18.87 8.87 -4.14
CA LEU A 403 -18.29 9.50 -2.95
C LEU A 403 -18.12 8.49 -1.79
N PRO A 404 -17.08 8.63 -0.96
CA PRO A 404 -16.86 7.75 0.17
C PRO A 404 -17.86 8.02 1.30
N ILE A 405 -18.09 7.01 2.14
CA ILE A 405 -18.95 7.12 3.32
C ILE A 405 -18.37 8.21 4.25
N GLY A 406 -19.17 9.23 4.54
CA GLY A 406 -18.75 10.37 5.35
C GLY A 406 -18.02 11.47 4.57
N ASN A 407 -17.98 11.42 3.22
CA ASN A 407 -17.34 12.41 2.35
C ASN A 407 -15.83 12.63 2.58
N GLY A 408 -15.15 11.66 3.17
CA GLY A 408 -13.70 11.68 3.36
C GLY A 408 -13.11 10.29 3.56
N PRO A 409 -11.78 10.17 3.70
CA PRO A 409 -11.13 8.91 4.00
C PRO A 409 -11.50 8.40 5.39
N ARG A 410 -11.56 7.08 5.51
CA ARG A 410 -11.67 6.40 6.80
C ARG A 410 -10.36 6.43 7.56
N LEU A 411 -9.23 6.30 6.86
CA LEU A 411 -7.89 6.29 7.45
C LEU A 411 -6.96 7.11 6.57
N ILE A 412 -6.07 7.85 7.21
CA ILE A 412 -4.97 8.56 6.56
C ILE A 412 -3.70 8.25 7.34
N THR A 413 -2.63 7.97 6.61
CA THR A 413 -1.30 7.78 7.18
C THR A 413 -0.27 8.61 6.44
N LYS A 414 0.81 8.93 7.14
CA LYS A 414 1.92 9.73 6.66
C LYS A 414 3.20 8.90 6.69
N ASP A 415 4.09 9.19 5.74
CA ASP A 415 5.37 8.53 5.53
C ASP A 415 5.28 7.01 5.28
N VAL A 416 4.11 6.55 4.81
CA VAL A 416 3.78 5.13 4.55
C VAL A 416 3.02 5.02 3.24
N ASN A 417 3.51 4.16 2.34
CA ASN A 417 2.84 3.83 1.09
C ASN A 417 2.13 2.48 1.25
N TYR A 418 0.80 2.50 1.34
CA TYR A 418 0.01 1.29 1.35
C TYR A 418 -0.12 0.70 -0.04
N THR A 419 0.00 -0.62 -0.13
CA THR A 419 -0.03 -1.39 -1.38
C THR A 419 -1.23 -2.32 -1.48
N GLN A 420 -1.70 -2.88 -0.36
CA GLN A 420 -2.73 -3.91 -0.30
C GLN A 420 -3.66 -3.71 0.90
N ILE A 421 -4.89 -4.22 0.82
CA ILE A 421 -5.90 -4.12 1.89
C ILE A 421 -6.73 -5.40 2.03
N ALA A 422 -6.96 -5.80 3.27
CA ALA A 422 -7.95 -6.80 3.64
C ALA A 422 -8.79 -6.29 4.82
N VAL A 423 -10.08 -6.61 4.86
CA VAL A 423 -10.97 -6.13 5.93
C VAL A 423 -11.78 -7.29 6.49
N GLU A 424 -11.79 -7.44 7.82
CA GLU A 424 -12.64 -8.41 8.52
C GLU A 424 -13.68 -7.69 9.36
N ARG A 425 -14.89 -8.24 9.41
CA ARG A 425 -15.92 -7.81 10.35
C ARG A 425 -15.87 -8.67 11.61
N VAL A 426 -15.53 -8.06 12.73
CA VAL A 426 -15.28 -8.74 14.00
C VAL A 426 -16.32 -8.33 15.03
N GLN A 427 -16.99 -9.33 15.63
CA GLN A 427 -17.85 -9.09 16.79
C GLN A 427 -17.01 -9.15 18.07
N ALA A 428 -16.98 -8.07 18.84
CA ALA A 428 -16.28 -7.97 20.11
C ALA A 428 -17.15 -8.49 21.28
N LEU A 429 -16.58 -8.56 22.49
CA LEU A 429 -17.28 -9.06 23.69
C LEU A 429 -18.45 -8.19 24.15
N ASP A 430 -18.51 -6.92 23.72
CA ASP A 430 -19.65 -6.04 23.99
C ASP A 430 -20.84 -6.29 23.04
N GLY A 431 -20.70 -7.25 22.11
CA GLY A 431 -21.69 -7.59 21.10
C GLY A 431 -21.70 -6.67 19.88
N ASN A 432 -20.91 -5.59 19.90
CA ASN A 432 -20.78 -4.66 18.77
C ASN A 432 -19.86 -5.24 17.70
N ILE A 433 -20.05 -4.73 16.48
CA ILE A 433 -19.34 -5.17 15.29
C ILE A 433 -18.38 -4.08 14.85
N TYR A 434 -17.13 -4.47 14.56
CA TYR A 434 -16.07 -3.58 14.13
C TYR A 434 -15.45 -4.06 12.83
N ASP A 435 -15.22 -3.13 11.90
CA ASP A 435 -14.46 -3.42 10.68
C ASP A 435 -12.98 -3.22 10.99
N VAL A 436 -12.21 -4.32 11.03
CA VAL A 436 -10.76 -4.32 11.22
C VAL A 436 -10.09 -4.29 9.86
N ILE A 437 -9.26 -3.27 9.64
CA ILE A 437 -8.58 -2.98 8.39
C ILE A 437 -7.11 -3.41 8.51
N PHE A 438 -6.70 -4.33 7.65
CA PHE A 438 -5.31 -4.73 7.49
C PHE A 438 -4.76 -4.10 6.22
N THR A 439 -3.67 -3.34 6.31
CA THR A 439 -3.02 -2.71 5.15
C THR A 439 -1.56 -3.11 5.04
N GLY A 440 -1.18 -3.66 3.89
CA GLY A 440 0.22 -3.95 3.55
C GLY A 440 0.93 -2.72 2.99
N THR A 441 2.26 -2.69 3.10
CA THR A 441 3.11 -1.56 2.66
C THR A 441 4.15 -1.96 1.62
N ASP A 442 4.77 -0.96 1.00
CA ASP A 442 5.90 -1.10 0.08
C ASP A 442 7.22 -1.54 0.75
N LYS A 443 7.24 -1.63 2.09
CA LYS A 443 8.42 -2.01 2.91
C LYS A 443 8.22 -3.31 3.69
N GLY A 444 7.14 -4.05 3.43
CA GLY A 444 6.92 -5.36 4.05
C GLY A 444 6.28 -5.29 5.43
N LEU A 445 5.77 -4.11 5.81
CA LEU A 445 5.02 -3.90 7.05
C LEU A 445 3.53 -4.14 6.81
N LEU A 446 2.87 -4.68 7.83
CA LEU A 446 1.42 -4.82 7.93
C LEU A 446 0.91 -3.92 9.06
N HIS A 447 -0.04 -3.04 8.78
CA HIS A 447 -0.75 -2.29 9.81
C HIS A 447 -2.12 -2.90 10.07
N LYS A 448 -2.49 -2.96 11.35
CA LYS A 448 -3.84 -3.32 11.79
C LYS A 448 -4.50 -2.10 12.42
N SER A 449 -5.59 -1.67 11.82
CA SER A 449 -6.33 -0.49 12.27
C SER A 449 -7.82 -0.81 12.44
N LEU A 450 -8.46 -0.11 13.36
CA LEU A 450 -9.90 -0.18 13.58
C LEU A 450 -10.51 1.22 13.52
N VAL A 451 -11.72 1.30 12.99
CA VAL A 451 -12.51 2.53 12.99
C VAL A 451 -13.49 2.47 14.16
N TYR A 452 -13.34 3.37 15.12
CA TYR A 452 -14.16 3.43 16.33
C TYR A 452 -14.68 4.85 16.55
N GLU A 453 -16.01 5.04 16.64
CA GLU A 453 -16.66 6.35 16.85
C GLU A 453 -16.19 7.47 15.89
N GLY A 454 -15.72 7.12 14.69
CA GLY A 454 -15.22 8.08 13.69
C GLY A 454 -13.72 8.38 13.80
N GLU A 455 -13.03 7.86 14.81
CA GLU A 455 -11.58 7.91 14.95
C GLU A 455 -10.93 6.61 14.48
N VAL A 456 -9.69 6.71 13.99
CA VAL A 456 -8.87 5.57 13.63
C VAL A 456 -7.89 5.27 14.74
N HIS A 457 -7.94 4.05 15.24
CA HIS A 457 -6.94 3.51 16.14
C HIS A 457 -6.11 2.46 15.39
N THR A 458 -4.82 2.73 15.17
CA THR A 458 -3.89 1.73 14.64
C THR A 458 -3.34 0.92 15.80
N VAL A 459 -3.83 -0.31 15.92
CA VAL A 459 -3.53 -1.24 17.01
C VAL A 459 -2.06 -1.60 17.00
N GLU A 460 -1.55 -2.00 15.83
CA GLU A 460 -0.18 -2.46 15.70
C GLU A 460 0.35 -2.38 14.27
N GLU A 461 1.67 -2.32 14.17
CA GLU A 461 2.48 -2.46 12.97
C GLU A 461 3.37 -3.69 13.13
N ILE A 462 3.44 -4.53 12.11
CA ILE A 462 4.22 -5.77 12.12
C ILE A 462 5.15 -5.73 10.91
N GLN A 463 6.46 -5.89 11.12
CA GLN A 463 7.38 -6.20 10.03
C GLN A 463 7.12 -7.65 9.60
N LEU A 464 6.20 -7.81 8.65
CA LEU A 464 5.68 -9.10 8.24
C LEU A 464 6.71 -9.84 7.38
N LEU A 465 7.29 -9.15 6.40
CA LEU A 465 8.34 -9.70 5.54
C LEU A 465 9.71 -9.46 6.17
N LYS A 466 10.57 -10.48 6.16
CA LYS A 466 11.93 -10.41 6.71
C LYS A 466 12.80 -9.33 6.05
N ASN A 467 12.67 -9.17 4.73
CA ASN A 467 13.34 -8.14 3.96
C ASN A 467 12.38 -6.97 3.70
N ALA A 468 12.91 -5.76 3.62
CA ALA A 468 12.12 -4.59 3.24
C ALA A 468 11.79 -4.64 1.74
N GLU A 469 10.65 -5.25 1.41
CA GLU A 469 10.12 -5.36 0.05
C GLU A 469 8.58 -5.16 0.05
N PRO A 470 7.96 -4.83 -1.08
CA PRO A 470 6.52 -4.62 -1.13
C PRO A 470 5.69 -5.88 -0.87
N ILE A 471 4.64 -5.76 -0.07
CA ILE A 471 3.55 -6.74 -0.05
C ILE A 471 2.74 -6.55 -1.33
N LYS A 472 2.73 -7.56 -2.21
CA LYS A 472 2.12 -7.50 -3.54
C LYS A 472 0.70 -8.06 -3.60
N THR A 473 0.35 -8.94 -2.65
CA THR A 473 -0.98 -9.52 -2.52
C THR A 473 -1.24 -9.84 -1.06
N LEU A 474 -2.47 -9.59 -0.60
CA LEU A 474 -2.91 -9.86 0.77
C LEU A 474 -4.26 -10.57 0.74
N LEU A 475 -4.34 -11.76 1.35
CA LEU A 475 -5.57 -12.51 1.51
C LEU A 475 -5.89 -12.76 2.98
N LEU A 476 -7.18 -12.83 3.29
CA LEU A 476 -7.69 -13.13 4.63
C LEU A 476 -8.59 -14.38 4.58
N SER A 477 -8.34 -15.34 5.46
CA SER A 477 -9.28 -16.43 5.77
C SER A 477 -10.15 -16.01 6.95
N SER A 478 -11.48 -16.07 6.81
CA SER A 478 -12.41 -15.52 7.83
C SER A 478 -13.20 -16.58 8.60
N GLN A 479 -13.26 -17.84 8.15
CA GLN A 479 -14.20 -18.82 8.70
C GLN A 479 -13.63 -19.71 9.81
N VAL A 480 -12.43 -20.27 9.64
CA VAL A 480 -11.95 -21.35 10.52
C VAL A 480 -10.63 -21.00 11.22
N ALA A 481 -9.65 -20.51 10.46
CA ALA A 481 -8.27 -20.39 10.95
C ALA A 481 -7.84 -18.94 11.24
N ARG A 482 -8.60 -17.94 10.73
CA ARG A 482 -8.33 -16.50 10.88
C ARG A 482 -6.85 -16.13 10.69
N PHE A 483 -6.36 -16.42 9.49
CA PHE A 483 -5.01 -16.10 9.07
C PHE A 483 -5.01 -15.09 7.92
N LEU A 484 -3.99 -14.25 7.91
CA LEU A 484 -3.60 -13.39 6.81
C LEU A 484 -2.46 -14.06 6.05
N TYR A 485 -2.52 -14.00 4.72
CA TYR A 485 -1.49 -14.48 3.81
C TYR A 485 -1.00 -13.32 2.97
N ALA A 486 0.29 -13.03 3.03
CA ALA A 486 0.94 -11.98 2.25
C ALA A 486 1.92 -12.61 1.25
N GLY A 487 1.80 -12.25 -0.02
CA GLY A 487 2.74 -12.64 -1.07
C GLY A 487 3.68 -11.49 -1.46
N SER A 488 4.96 -11.81 -1.68
CA SER A 488 6.01 -10.87 -2.07
C SER A 488 6.88 -11.44 -3.20
N ASP A 489 7.99 -10.76 -3.52
CA ASP A 489 8.95 -11.31 -4.48
C ASP A 489 9.77 -12.46 -3.89
N SER A 490 9.98 -12.48 -2.57
CA SER A 490 10.79 -13.50 -1.91
C SER A 490 10.00 -14.71 -1.39
N GLY A 491 8.70 -14.57 -1.09
CA GLY A 491 7.93 -15.70 -0.54
C GLY A 491 6.48 -15.36 -0.19
N VAL A 492 5.88 -16.27 0.57
CA VAL A 492 4.56 -16.12 1.20
C VAL A 492 4.73 -16.16 2.72
N VAL A 493 4.10 -15.23 3.42
CA VAL A 493 4.05 -15.20 4.88
C VAL A 493 2.61 -15.37 5.35
N GLN A 494 2.42 -16.26 6.33
CA GLN A 494 1.17 -16.47 7.04
C GLN A 494 1.28 -15.87 8.45
N SER A 495 0.33 -15.00 8.81
CA SER A 495 0.23 -14.36 10.12
C SER A 495 -1.15 -14.60 10.74
N PRO A 496 -1.27 -14.81 12.07
CA PRO A 496 -2.56 -14.68 12.75
C PRO A 496 -3.09 -13.25 12.63
N THR A 497 -4.40 -13.06 12.84
CA THR A 497 -5.04 -11.73 12.85
C THR A 497 -4.73 -10.90 14.10
N ALA A 498 -4.24 -11.52 15.17
CA ALA A 498 -3.82 -10.86 16.40
C ALA A 498 -2.80 -11.68 17.21
N PHE A 499 -1.90 -10.96 17.89
CA PHE A 499 -0.87 -11.51 18.79
C PHE A 499 -1.21 -11.21 20.26
N CYS A 500 -2.38 -11.65 20.71
CA CYS A 500 -2.91 -11.30 22.03
C CYS A 500 -1.97 -11.68 23.19
N GLU A 501 -1.24 -12.79 23.06
CA GLU A 501 -0.26 -13.27 24.02
C GLU A 501 0.91 -12.29 24.25
N LYS A 502 1.09 -11.32 23.35
CA LYS A 502 2.07 -10.25 23.49
C LYS A 502 1.64 -9.14 24.45
N TYR A 503 0.43 -9.18 25.00
CA TYR A 503 -0.01 -8.23 26.03
C TYR A 503 0.09 -8.87 27.42
N PRO A 504 1.12 -8.54 28.24
CA PRO A 504 1.49 -9.31 29.42
C PRO A 504 0.61 -9.03 30.65
N SER A 505 -0.24 -8.01 30.61
CA SER A 505 -1.12 -7.65 31.73
C SER A 505 -2.51 -7.27 31.25
N CYS A 506 -3.49 -7.31 32.16
CA CYS A 506 -4.86 -6.88 31.87
C CYS A 506 -4.89 -5.47 31.29
N VAL A 507 -4.12 -4.55 31.87
CA VAL A 507 -4.09 -3.15 31.44
C VAL A 507 -3.55 -3.05 30.00
N ASP A 508 -2.50 -3.78 29.64
CA ASP A 508 -1.99 -3.76 28.27
C ASP A 508 -2.98 -4.36 27.27
N CYS A 509 -3.61 -5.47 27.65
CA CYS A 509 -4.57 -6.19 26.82
C CYS A 509 -5.78 -5.31 26.51
N VAL A 510 -6.29 -4.57 27.52
CA VAL A 510 -7.41 -3.64 27.34
C VAL A 510 -6.99 -2.37 26.59
N LEU A 511 -5.81 -1.82 26.87
CA LEU A 511 -5.29 -0.62 26.17
C LEU A 511 -4.91 -0.88 24.71
N ALA A 512 -4.63 -2.12 24.33
CA ALA A 512 -4.45 -2.49 22.93
C ALA A 512 -5.69 -2.14 22.07
N ARG A 513 -6.88 -2.17 22.68
CA ARG A 513 -8.19 -1.96 22.02
C ARG A 513 -8.41 -2.90 20.83
N ASP A 514 -7.85 -4.10 20.92
CA ASP A 514 -7.94 -5.09 19.86
C ASP A 514 -9.24 -5.91 20.01
N PRO A 515 -10.17 -5.91 19.03
CA PRO A 515 -11.40 -6.70 19.10
C PRO A 515 -11.17 -8.21 19.16
N TYR A 516 -10.00 -8.70 18.71
CA TYR A 516 -9.65 -10.12 18.83
C TYR A 516 -9.19 -10.51 20.24
N CYS A 517 -8.76 -9.55 21.07
CA CYS A 517 -8.07 -9.83 22.32
C CYS A 517 -8.89 -9.45 23.56
N ALA A 518 -8.88 -10.34 24.56
CA ALA A 518 -9.47 -10.09 25.87
C ALA A 518 -8.61 -10.69 26.99
N TRP A 519 -8.66 -10.10 28.17
CA TRP A 519 -7.94 -10.62 29.33
C TRP A 519 -8.74 -11.72 30.02
N ASP A 520 -8.14 -12.89 30.22
CA ASP A 520 -8.68 -13.96 31.05
C ASP A 520 -8.09 -13.87 32.47
N PRO A 521 -8.89 -13.49 33.49
CA PRO A 521 -8.40 -13.40 34.86
C PRO A 521 -8.05 -14.75 35.49
N ARG A 522 -8.51 -15.88 34.93
CA ARG A 522 -8.22 -17.22 35.47
C ARG A 522 -6.83 -17.69 35.07
N SER A 523 -6.46 -17.54 33.81
CA SER A 523 -5.12 -17.87 33.32
C SER A 523 -4.12 -16.73 33.52
N ALA A 524 -4.58 -15.55 33.93
CA ALA A 524 -3.79 -14.33 34.05
C ALA A 524 -3.02 -14.02 32.75
N SER A 525 -3.72 -14.12 31.62
CA SER A 525 -3.15 -13.91 30.28
C SER A 525 -4.14 -13.20 29.36
N CYS A 526 -3.62 -12.47 28.38
CA CYS A 526 -4.42 -11.95 27.28
C CYS A 526 -4.59 -13.05 26.22
N VAL A 527 -5.83 -13.31 25.81
CA VAL A 527 -6.21 -14.44 24.95
C VAL A 527 -6.99 -13.96 23.73
N ASN A 528 -6.91 -14.73 22.65
CA ASN A 528 -7.75 -14.52 21.48
C ASN A 528 -9.16 -15.08 21.75
N ILE A 529 -10.20 -14.25 21.59
CA ILE A 529 -11.59 -14.59 21.94
C ILE A 529 -12.19 -15.69 21.07
N PHE A 530 -11.58 -16.00 19.92
CA PHE A 530 -12.08 -17.00 18.98
C PHE A 530 -11.40 -18.36 19.09
N GLN A 531 -10.19 -18.39 19.64
CA GLN A 531 -9.45 -19.65 19.86
C GLN A 531 -9.77 -20.26 21.23
N HIS A 532 -10.38 -19.46 22.11
CA HIS A 532 -10.67 -19.84 23.49
C HIS A 532 -12.18 -19.88 23.70
N ASP A 533 -12.68 -20.95 24.31
CA ASP A 533 -14.10 -21.10 24.61
C ASP A 533 -14.54 -20.01 25.61
N ALA A 534 -15.13 -18.95 25.06
CA ALA A 534 -15.58 -17.77 25.80
C ALA A 534 -16.86 -18.05 26.60
N ASP A 535 -17.56 -19.17 26.32
CA ASP A 535 -18.86 -19.44 26.92
C ASP A 535 -18.71 -19.71 28.43
N GLY A 536 -19.31 -18.86 29.24
CA GLY A 536 -19.23 -18.90 30.70
C GLY A 536 -17.98 -18.30 31.36
N ARG A 537 -17.03 -17.70 30.61
CA ARG A 537 -15.85 -17.01 31.17
C ARG A 537 -16.06 -15.50 31.24
N LYS A 538 -15.79 -14.89 32.40
CA LYS A 538 -15.81 -13.44 32.58
C LYS A 538 -14.49 -12.83 32.11
N LEU A 539 -14.36 -12.66 30.80
CA LEU A 539 -13.22 -11.99 30.15
C LEU A 539 -13.34 -10.47 30.25
N PHE A 540 -12.21 -9.74 30.20
CA PHE A 540 -12.19 -8.28 30.21
C PHE A 540 -11.70 -7.73 28.87
N GLN A 541 -12.54 -6.94 28.20
CA GLN A 541 -12.22 -6.23 26.96
C GLN A 541 -12.90 -4.86 26.97
N SER A 542 -12.24 -3.84 26.43
CA SER A 542 -12.83 -2.52 26.20
C SER A 542 -12.18 -1.86 24.99
N LEU A 543 -12.94 -1.68 23.90
CA LEU A 543 -12.41 -1.01 22.70
C LEU A 543 -12.30 0.52 22.86
N LYS A 544 -12.95 1.08 23.89
CA LYS A 544 -12.69 2.46 24.37
C LYS A 544 -11.34 2.57 25.09
N GLY A 545 -10.74 1.46 25.47
CA GLY A 545 -9.52 1.39 26.26
C GLY A 545 -9.72 1.73 27.74
N ASP A 546 -10.92 1.51 28.32
CA ASP A 546 -11.13 1.73 29.75
C ASP A 546 -10.56 0.56 30.57
N ALA A 547 -9.26 0.63 30.86
CA ALA A 547 -8.56 -0.36 31.68
C ALA A 547 -8.97 -0.31 33.18
N GLY A 548 -9.94 0.53 33.57
CA GLY A 548 -10.52 0.53 34.92
C GLY A 548 -11.30 -0.76 35.25
N ILE A 549 -11.63 -1.56 34.24
CA ILE A 549 -12.21 -2.90 34.41
C ILE A 549 -11.19 -3.93 34.95
N CYS A 550 -9.90 -3.62 34.89
CA CYS A 550 -8.85 -4.51 35.35
C CYS A 550 -8.73 -4.51 36.88
N PRO A 551 -8.38 -5.65 37.49
CA PRO A 551 -8.10 -5.72 38.92
C PRO A 551 -6.86 -4.87 39.25
N PRO A 552 -6.81 -4.24 40.44
CA PRO A 552 -5.66 -3.48 40.86
C PRO A 552 -4.44 -4.39 41.03
N VAL A 553 -3.31 -3.99 40.44
CA VAL A 553 -2.04 -4.71 40.59
C VAL A 553 -1.50 -4.49 42.00
N ALA A 554 -1.07 -5.56 42.68
CA ALA A 554 -0.39 -5.45 43.96
C ALA A 554 0.91 -4.63 43.81
N ARG A 555 1.24 -3.79 44.79
CA ARG A 555 2.52 -3.06 44.78
C ARG A 555 3.66 -4.07 44.85
N LEU A 556 4.67 -3.92 44.00
CA LEU A 556 5.87 -4.77 44.04
C LEU A 556 6.48 -4.76 45.44
N ALA A 557 6.89 -5.93 45.92
CA ALA A 557 7.68 -6.01 47.13
C ALA A 557 9.07 -5.41 46.86
N VAL A 558 9.73 -4.89 47.90
CA VAL A 558 11.07 -4.29 47.76
C VAL A 558 12.09 -5.33 47.24
N ASP A 559 11.86 -6.62 47.52
CA ASP A 559 12.71 -7.73 47.10
C ASP A 559 12.63 -8.02 45.59
N ASP A 560 11.61 -7.50 44.89
CA ASP A 560 11.44 -7.66 43.45
C ASP A 560 12.23 -6.63 42.63
N TYR A 561 12.87 -5.66 43.29
CA TYR A 561 13.64 -4.60 42.62
C TYR A 561 15.00 -5.16 42.14
N GLN A 562 15.30 -4.94 40.86
CA GLN A 562 16.56 -5.35 40.27
C GLN A 562 17.73 -4.59 40.91
N GLN A 563 18.71 -5.30 41.46
CA GLN A 563 19.87 -4.67 42.12
C GLN A 563 20.89 -4.23 41.06
N VAL A 564 21.30 -2.97 41.11
CA VAL A 564 22.33 -2.40 40.22
C VAL A 564 23.44 -1.84 41.10
N LEU A 565 24.65 -2.38 40.96
CA LEU A 565 25.82 -1.99 41.73
C LEU A 565 26.78 -1.20 40.83
N VAL A 566 27.13 0.02 41.22
CA VAL A 566 28.00 0.91 40.43
C VAL A 566 29.08 1.52 41.29
N LYS A 567 30.29 1.65 40.73
CA LYS A 567 31.40 2.32 41.42
C LYS A 567 31.18 3.84 41.45
N PRO A 568 31.63 4.55 42.50
CA PRO A 568 31.58 6.01 42.53
C PRO A 568 32.25 6.62 41.29
N GLY A 569 31.57 7.55 40.62
CA GLY A 569 32.03 8.17 39.37
C GLY A 569 31.83 7.32 38.11
N GLY A 570 31.32 6.09 38.21
CA GLY A 570 30.91 5.26 37.07
C GLY A 570 29.58 5.70 36.47
N SER A 571 29.07 4.93 35.51
CA SER A 571 27.75 5.16 34.89
C SER A 571 26.80 3.99 35.16
N ALA A 572 25.51 4.28 35.32
CA ALA A 572 24.44 3.29 35.49
C ALA A 572 23.43 3.39 34.34
N ASP A 573 23.18 2.28 33.66
CA ASP A 573 22.13 2.16 32.65
C ASP A 573 20.95 1.38 33.22
N LEU A 574 19.77 1.99 33.25
CA LEU A 574 18.53 1.43 33.79
C LEU A 574 17.50 1.32 32.66
N PRO A 575 17.40 0.17 31.98
CA PRO A 575 16.46 -0.01 30.87
C PRO A 575 15.00 0.22 31.29
N CYS A 576 14.15 0.67 30.36
CA CYS A 576 12.70 0.68 30.57
C CYS A 576 11.94 0.28 29.29
N PRO A 577 11.59 -1.00 29.13
CA PRO A 577 10.98 -1.50 27.89
C PRO A 577 9.48 -1.17 27.86
N VAL A 578 9.14 0.06 27.43
CA VAL A 578 7.74 0.46 27.16
C VAL A 578 7.35 0.00 25.76
N ARG A 579 6.22 -0.72 25.65
CA ARG A 579 5.75 -1.32 24.38
C ARG A 579 4.80 -0.45 23.56
N SER A 580 4.24 0.59 24.18
CA SER A 580 3.25 1.45 23.56
C SER A 580 3.95 2.72 23.06
N ASN A 581 3.91 2.95 21.75
CA ASN A 581 4.41 4.15 21.10
C ASN A 581 3.56 5.39 21.46
N LEU A 582 2.39 5.18 22.05
CA LEU A 582 1.50 6.24 22.54
C LEU A 582 1.69 6.54 24.04
N ALA A 583 2.48 5.71 24.75
CA ALA A 583 2.69 5.87 26.18
C ALA A 583 3.87 6.80 26.47
N GLN A 584 3.71 7.66 27.48
CA GLN A 584 4.78 8.49 28.01
C GLN A 584 5.51 7.77 29.15
N VAL A 585 6.84 7.88 29.17
CA VAL A 585 7.68 7.28 30.21
C VAL A 585 7.87 8.26 31.36
N LEU A 586 7.61 7.81 32.59
CA LEU A 586 7.74 8.59 33.82
C LEU A 586 8.66 7.87 34.81
N TRP A 587 9.81 8.47 35.11
CA TRP A 587 10.74 7.93 36.11
C TRP A 587 10.53 8.54 37.50
N LYS A 588 10.69 7.71 38.53
CA LYS A 588 10.70 8.16 39.93
C LYS A 588 11.95 7.68 40.65
N LEU A 589 12.54 8.54 41.47
CA LEU A 589 13.59 8.23 42.43
C LEU A 589 13.03 8.37 43.85
N ASN A 590 13.05 7.28 44.62
CA ASN A 590 12.54 7.24 45.99
C ASN A 590 11.10 7.80 46.12
N GLY A 591 10.27 7.54 45.11
CA GLY A 591 8.88 8.02 45.04
C GLY A 591 8.70 9.44 44.50
N ARG A 592 9.77 10.18 44.20
CA ARG A 592 9.71 11.52 43.61
C ARG A 592 9.94 11.46 42.10
N VAL A 593 9.12 12.16 41.32
CA VAL A 593 9.25 12.22 39.86
C VAL A 593 10.57 12.90 39.48
N LEU A 594 11.32 12.27 38.58
CA LEU A 594 12.50 12.86 37.96
C LEU A 594 12.05 13.83 36.85
N THR A 595 12.62 15.03 36.84
CA THR A 595 12.39 16.04 35.80
C THR A 595 13.65 16.24 34.96
N GLU A 596 13.49 16.74 33.72
CA GLU A 596 14.58 17.03 32.77
C GLU A 596 15.62 18.05 33.28
N ALA A 597 15.40 18.65 34.45
CA ALA A 597 16.24 19.69 35.04
C ALA A 597 17.50 19.16 35.77
N SER A 598 17.98 17.96 35.45
CA SER A 598 19.02 17.26 36.25
C SER A 598 20.11 16.61 35.39
N ARG A 599 21.28 16.36 35.99
CA ARG A 599 22.51 15.67 35.51
C ARG A 599 22.33 14.27 34.87
N PHE A 600 21.11 13.80 34.66
CA PHE A 600 20.75 12.50 34.13
C PHE A 600 20.41 12.62 32.65
N LEU A 601 20.80 11.64 31.83
CA LEU A 601 20.33 11.56 30.45
C LEU A 601 19.12 10.62 30.42
N LEU A 602 17.93 11.19 30.32
CA LEU A 602 16.72 10.44 30.01
C LEU A 602 16.78 10.05 28.54
N LEU A 603 17.01 8.77 28.27
CA LEU A 603 16.90 8.22 26.92
C LEU A 603 15.42 7.89 26.71
N SER A 604 14.71 8.74 25.98
CA SER A 604 13.33 8.45 25.58
C SER A 604 13.27 7.03 24.99
N GLU A 605 12.34 6.22 25.51
CA GLU A 605 12.04 4.84 25.09
C GLU A 605 13.06 3.74 25.45
N ASN A 606 14.33 4.09 25.73
CA ASN A 606 15.39 3.10 25.96
C ASN A 606 15.84 2.96 27.43
N GLY A 607 15.48 3.89 28.31
CA GLY A 607 15.78 3.79 29.74
C GLY A 607 16.33 5.08 30.35
N LEU A 608 16.90 4.97 31.54
CA LEU A 608 17.53 6.07 32.26
C LEU A 608 19.04 5.84 32.36
N LEU A 609 19.82 6.78 31.84
CA LEU A 609 21.27 6.74 31.92
C LEU A 609 21.79 7.78 32.92
N ILE A 610 22.51 7.29 33.93
CA ILE A 610 23.08 8.11 35.00
C ILE A 610 24.60 8.15 34.80
N TYR A 611 25.15 9.34 34.61
CA TYR A 611 26.60 9.55 34.49
C TYR A 611 27.22 9.99 35.82
N SER A 612 28.46 9.56 36.05
CA SER A 612 29.27 9.98 37.20
C SER A 612 28.54 9.79 38.54
N VAL A 613 28.03 8.58 38.79
CA VAL A 613 27.16 8.22 39.93
C VAL A 613 27.80 8.66 41.26
N THR A 614 27.06 9.44 42.05
CA THR A 614 27.43 9.89 43.40
C THR A 614 26.58 9.19 44.47
N PRO A 615 26.92 9.31 45.77
CA PRO A 615 26.10 8.74 46.85
C PRO A 615 24.66 9.26 46.90
N GLU A 616 24.40 10.45 46.35
CA GLU A 616 23.06 11.04 46.27
C GLU A 616 22.17 10.36 45.21
N ASP A 617 22.79 9.71 44.22
CA ASP A 617 22.08 8.97 43.17
C ASP A 617 21.64 7.57 43.67
N ALA A 618 22.12 7.11 44.83
CA ALA A 618 21.72 5.81 45.37
C ALA A 618 20.24 5.82 45.80
N GLY A 619 19.49 4.78 45.43
CA GLY A 619 18.08 4.71 45.77
C GLY A 619 17.26 3.78 44.91
N ARG A 620 15.93 3.91 45.07
CA ARG A 620 14.93 3.14 44.34
C ARG A 620 14.48 3.91 43.11
N TYR A 621 14.73 3.35 41.94
CA TYR A 621 14.29 3.87 40.66
C TYR A 621 13.10 3.07 40.16
N GLU A 622 12.04 3.74 39.73
CA GLU A 622 10.85 3.11 39.17
C GLU A 622 10.53 3.74 37.83
N CYS A 623 10.36 2.90 36.81
CA CYS A 623 9.88 3.34 35.51
C CYS A 623 8.39 3.06 35.37
N TRP A 624 7.61 4.11 35.10
CA TRP A 624 6.17 4.05 34.90
C TRP A 624 5.82 4.40 33.45
N SER A 625 4.85 3.72 32.86
CA SER A 625 4.21 4.10 31.60
C SER A 625 2.88 4.79 31.88
N VAL A 626 2.60 5.89 31.17
CA VAL A 626 1.35 6.64 31.25
C VAL A 626 0.73 6.70 29.86
N GLU A 627 -0.45 6.11 29.68
CA GLU A 627 -1.18 6.12 28.41
C GLU A 627 -2.59 6.68 28.60
N SER A 628 -3.02 7.60 27.73
CA SER A 628 -4.35 8.20 27.79
C SER A 628 -5.35 7.40 26.95
N ALA A 629 -6.44 6.95 27.57
CA ALA A 629 -7.52 6.22 26.91
C ALA A 629 -8.87 6.48 27.62
N ALA A 630 -9.99 6.43 26.89
CA ALA A 630 -11.32 6.69 27.44
C ALA A 630 -11.42 7.99 28.31
N GLY A 631 -10.66 9.04 27.96
CA GLY A 631 -10.59 10.29 28.71
C GLY A 631 -9.89 10.21 30.09
N LYS A 632 -9.16 9.12 30.37
CA LYS A 632 -8.41 8.90 31.61
C LYS A 632 -6.95 8.59 31.30
N ASN A 633 -6.05 8.84 32.27
CA ASN A 633 -4.65 8.42 32.20
C ASN A 633 -4.47 7.11 32.97
N PHE A 634 -4.04 6.07 32.29
CA PHE A 634 -3.71 4.79 32.89
C PHE A 634 -2.21 4.71 33.13
N THR A 635 -1.83 4.46 34.39
CA THR A 635 -0.43 4.38 34.80
C THR A 635 -0.08 2.96 35.20
N ARG A 636 1.10 2.49 34.77
CA ARG A 636 1.60 1.15 35.08
C ARG A 636 3.08 1.20 35.42
N LEU A 637 3.48 0.45 36.44
CA LEU A 637 4.89 0.20 36.74
C LEU A 637 5.44 -0.82 35.74
N VAL A 638 6.45 -0.42 34.97
CA VAL A 638 7.08 -1.22 33.92
C VAL A 638 8.24 -2.03 34.50
N THR A 639 9.12 -1.37 35.25
CA THR A 639 10.30 -1.98 35.88
C THR A 639 10.75 -1.14 37.08
N ALA A 640 11.51 -1.76 37.99
CA ALA A 640 12.01 -1.13 39.20
C ALA A 640 13.42 -1.62 39.57
N TYR A 641 14.28 -0.69 39.98
CA TYR A 641 15.70 -0.91 40.26
C TYR A 641 16.08 -0.37 41.64
N THR A 642 17.04 -1.02 42.31
CA THR A 642 17.74 -0.48 43.47
C THR A 642 19.19 -0.21 43.09
N LEU A 643 19.57 1.06 42.97
CA LEU A 643 20.93 1.48 42.68
C LEU A 643 21.74 1.60 43.98
N ARG A 644 22.85 0.88 44.08
CA ARG A 644 23.79 0.93 45.22
C ARG A 644 25.20 1.25 44.74
N LEU A 645 25.97 1.91 45.61
CA LEU A 645 27.39 2.15 45.37
C LEU A 645 28.25 1.00 45.90
N GLU A 646 29.22 0.58 45.09
CA GLU A 646 30.30 -0.29 45.52
C GLU A 646 31.33 0.56 46.30
N LEU A 647 31.17 0.62 47.62
CA LEU A 647 32.13 1.25 48.51
C LEU A 647 33.29 0.26 48.79
N PRO A 648 34.56 0.70 48.76
CA PRO A 648 35.68 -0.17 49.16
C PRO A 648 35.49 -0.63 50.60
N GLU A 649 35.67 -1.94 50.87
CA GLU A 649 35.62 -2.48 52.23
C GLU A 649 36.61 -1.74 53.14
N SER A 650 36.09 -1.12 54.20
CA SER A 650 36.93 -0.52 55.24
C SER A 650 37.50 -1.63 56.13
N VAL A 651 38.82 -1.81 56.07
CA VAL A 651 39.55 -2.64 57.04
C VAL A 651 39.26 -2.11 58.46
N PRO A 652 38.85 -2.94 59.43
CA PRO A 652 38.52 -2.45 60.77
C PRO A 652 39.75 -1.89 61.48
N SER A 653 39.69 -0.63 61.90
CA SER A 653 40.72 0.03 62.69
C SER A 653 40.69 -0.46 64.15
N ILE A 654 41.82 -1.02 64.61
CA ILE A 654 42.04 -1.41 66.00
C ILE A 654 42.07 -0.15 66.87
N SER A 655 41.19 -0.12 67.87
CA SER A 655 41.06 0.95 68.86
C SER A 655 42.33 1.06 69.73
N ALA A 656 42.98 2.22 69.70
CA ALA A 656 44.09 2.55 70.59
C ALA A 656 43.58 2.83 72.02
N ARG A 657 44.01 2.02 72.99
CA ARG A 657 43.96 2.36 74.42
C ARG A 657 45.20 3.19 74.79
N HIS A 658 44.97 4.37 75.37
CA HIS A 658 46.00 5.19 76.00
C HIS A 658 46.53 4.52 77.29
N PRO A 659 47.84 4.63 77.58
CA PRO A 659 48.47 4.11 78.78
C PRO A 659 48.51 5.15 79.91
N SER A 660 48.24 4.73 81.14
CA SER A 660 48.56 5.48 82.36
C SER A 660 49.89 5.02 82.94
N SER A 661 50.71 6.00 83.28
CA SER A 661 52.07 5.87 83.81
C SER A 661 52.10 5.34 85.25
N ALA A 662 53.08 4.47 85.52
CA ALA A 662 53.70 4.33 86.84
C ALA A 662 55.20 4.17 86.62
N ALA A 663 55.96 4.99 87.35
CA ALA A 663 57.36 5.27 87.15
C ALA A 663 58.29 4.37 87.97
N SER A 664 59.56 4.39 87.57
CA SER A 664 60.77 4.17 88.40
C SER A 664 61.11 2.68 88.66
N THR A 665 62.34 2.17 88.62
CA THR A 665 63.68 2.79 88.77
C THR A 665 64.77 1.71 88.49
N VAL A 666 66.01 2.17 88.24
CA VAL A 666 67.32 1.49 88.45
C VAL A 666 67.98 0.72 87.28
N THR A 667 68.98 1.36 86.67
CA THR A 667 70.28 0.81 86.18
C THR A 667 71.23 0.60 87.38
N PRO A 668 72.24 -0.32 87.41
CA PRO A 668 73.28 -0.51 86.36
C PRO A 668 73.90 -1.93 86.21
N GLU A 669 74.82 -2.08 85.22
CA GLU A 669 75.95 -3.06 85.08
C GLU A 669 75.61 -4.59 85.10
N GLU A 670 76.22 -5.53 84.37
CA GLU A 670 77.55 -5.73 83.75
C GLU A 670 77.51 -6.95 82.77
N GLY A 671 78.60 -7.28 82.04
CA GLY A 671 78.71 -8.23 80.90
C GLY A 671 78.38 -9.73 81.15
N ASN A 672 78.50 -10.65 80.18
CA ASN A 672 79.56 -10.87 79.21
C ASN A 672 79.15 -11.96 78.17
N ASP A 673 79.88 -11.99 77.03
CA ASP A 673 80.06 -13.07 76.01
C ASP A 673 78.85 -13.59 75.19
N GLY A 674 78.93 -13.87 73.88
CA GLY A 674 80.01 -13.92 72.90
C GLY A 674 79.55 -14.70 71.63
N ASN A 675 80.15 -14.35 70.47
CA ASN A 675 80.06 -14.95 69.12
C ASN A 675 78.71 -14.89 68.37
N GLY A 676 78.59 -14.37 67.14
CA GLY A 676 79.51 -14.21 65.99
C GLY A 676 78.75 -14.76 64.78
N SER A 677 78.69 -14.22 63.56
CA SER A 677 79.53 -13.35 62.70
C SER A 677 78.66 -13.06 61.46
N GLY A 678 78.47 -11.82 60.97
CA GLY A 678 79.36 -11.03 60.09
C GLY A 678 79.02 -11.29 58.60
N LEU A 679 78.97 -10.38 57.63
CA LEU A 679 79.35 -8.97 57.42
C LEU A 679 78.80 -8.58 56.01
N THR A 680 77.98 -7.53 55.84
CA THR A 680 78.23 -6.19 55.20
C THR A 680 78.61 -6.20 53.68
N PRO A 681 78.42 -5.10 52.89
CA PRO A 681 78.34 -3.69 53.32
C PRO A 681 77.35 -2.71 52.61
N ALA A 682 77.10 -1.63 53.37
CA ALA A 682 77.04 -0.17 53.04
C ALA A 682 76.09 0.35 51.93
N HIS A 683 75.12 1.24 52.22
CA HIS A 683 75.25 2.72 52.40
C HIS A 683 75.86 3.41 51.16
N THR A 684 75.30 4.45 50.54
CA THR A 684 74.68 5.66 51.13
C THR A 684 73.97 6.49 50.03
N ASP A 685 72.99 7.28 50.46
CA ASP A 685 72.56 8.61 49.98
C ASP A 685 71.83 8.83 48.62
N ALA A 686 70.61 9.36 48.77
CA ALA A 686 69.88 10.24 47.85
C ALA A 686 70.38 11.71 48.03
N PRO A 687 69.94 12.77 47.29
CA PRO A 687 68.75 12.88 46.42
C PRO A 687 68.92 13.75 45.14
N SER A 688 67.84 13.91 44.37
CA SER A 688 67.31 15.18 43.78
C SER A 688 66.74 15.09 42.34
N LEU A 689 65.66 15.86 42.13
CA LEU A 689 64.81 15.98 40.93
C LEU A 689 65.52 16.60 39.71
N THR A 690 65.20 16.13 38.50
CA THR A 690 64.80 16.95 37.32
C THR A 690 64.41 16.05 36.11
N THR A 691 63.33 16.41 35.40
CA THR A 691 62.85 15.89 34.08
C THR A 691 63.65 16.50 32.89
N PRO A 692 63.45 16.18 31.57
CA PRO A 692 62.77 15.10 30.79
C PRO A 692 63.78 14.48 29.74
N PRO A 693 63.48 13.98 28.50
CA PRO A 693 62.27 13.48 27.81
C PRO A 693 62.44 12.03 27.26
N SER A 694 61.42 11.44 26.61
CA SER A 694 61.59 10.18 25.85
C SER A 694 60.73 10.12 24.59
N SER A 695 61.38 9.70 23.51
CA SER A 695 60.82 9.20 22.27
C SER A 695 61.29 7.75 22.04
N ALA A 696 60.46 6.99 21.31
CA ALA A 696 60.82 5.92 20.37
C ALA A 696 60.68 4.42 20.77
N ILE A 697 59.79 3.73 20.01
CA ILE A 697 59.94 2.42 19.32
C ILE A 697 59.40 1.09 19.94
N LYS A 698 58.54 0.46 19.11
CA LYS A 698 57.99 -0.91 18.91
C LYS A 698 58.59 -2.15 19.64
N PRO A 699 57.79 -3.25 19.68
CA PRO A 699 58.18 -4.45 18.92
C PRO A 699 57.05 -5.18 18.15
N LYS A 700 57.48 -6.09 17.26
CA LYS A 700 56.76 -6.83 16.20
C LYS A 700 56.24 -8.22 16.64
N SER A 701 55.32 -8.72 15.81
CA SER A 701 54.61 -10.01 15.79
C SER A 701 55.43 -11.26 15.40
N TYR A 702 54.85 -12.43 15.68
CA TYR A 702 55.20 -13.77 15.17
C TYR A 702 54.09 -14.29 14.20
N ILE A 703 54.46 -15.04 13.16
CA ILE A 703 53.61 -15.81 12.22
C ILE A 703 54.24 -17.21 12.05
N PRO A 704 53.50 -18.33 11.82
CA PRO A 704 53.26 -18.88 10.44
C PRO A 704 51.95 -19.72 10.31
N PRO A 705 51.60 -20.40 9.18
CA PRO A 705 51.68 -20.06 7.74
C PRO A 705 50.37 -20.33 6.92
N GLU A 706 50.38 -19.91 5.64
CA GLU A 706 49.34 -19.96 4.58
C GLU A 706 49.08 -21.33 3.90
N VAL A 707 48.04 -21.37 3.03
CA VAL A 707 47.93 -21.92 1.64
C VAL A 707 46.49 -22.47 1.43
N SER A 708 45.67 -22.23 0.38
CA SER A 708 45.66 -21.40 -0.85
C SER A 708 44.32 -21.58 -1.62
N ASN A 709 43.93 -20.57 -2.44
CA ASN A 709 43.13 -20.61 -3.70
C ASN A 709 41.58 -20.66 -3.69
N LEU A 710 40.88 -19.55 -4.05
CA LEU A 710 40.27 -19.19 -5.38
C LEU A 710 39.35 -17.92 -5.24
N PRO A 711 38.79 -17.31 -6.32
CA PRO A 711 39.26 -16.07 -6.94
C PRO A 711 38.40 -14.80 -6.67
N THR A 712 39.02 -13.67 -7.03
CA THR A 712 38.65 -12.26 -6.89
C THR A 712 37.47 -11.81 -7.78
N ARG A 713 36.52 -11.04 -7.22
CA ARG A 713 35.67 -10.09 -7.98
C ARG A 713 36.02 -8.67 -7.54
N THR A 714 36.44 -7.88 -8.51
CA THR A 714 36.88 -6.48 -8.42
C THR A 714 35.72 -5.55 -8.06
N GLN A 715 35.87 -4.75 -6.98
CA GLN A 715 35.19 -3.47 -6.82
C GLN A 715 36.23 -2.36 -6.97
N THR A 716 36.15 -1.65 -8.08
CA THR A 716 36.81 -0.35 -8.28
C THR A 716 36.04 0.70 -7.48
N LEU A 717 36.62 1.15 -6.37
CA LEU A 717 36.23 2.40 -5.71
C LEU A 717 36.88 3.57 -6.49
N ASP A 718 36.03 4.47 -6.97
CA ASP A 718 36.38 5.70 -7.68
C ASP A 718 37.00 6.75 -6.73
N PRO A 719 38.20 7.28 -7.01
CA PRO A 719 38.86 8.28 -6.19
C PRO A 719 38.42 9.70 -6.60
N SER A 720 37.30 10.18 -6.08
CA SER A 720 36.98 11.62 -6.07
C SER A 720 36.04 11.98 -4.92
N ALA A 721 36.53 11.80 -3.69
CA ALA A 721 35.89 12.35 -2.50
C ALA A 721 36.92 13.09 -1.63
N LYS A 722 37.60 14.08 -2.21
CA LYS A 722 38.36 15.09 -1.47
C LYS A 722 38.45 16.38 -2.29
N HIS A 723 37.37 17.16 -2.32
CA HIS A 723 37.46 18.62 -2.36
C HIS A 723 36.11 19.30 -2.05
N ILE A 724 36.22 20.44 -1.36
CA ILE A 724 35.19 21.47 -1.09
C ILE A 724 34.32 21.23 0.16
N GLN A 725 34.87 21.61 1.31
CA GLN A 725 34.10 22.16 2.41
C GLN A 725 34.37 23.68 2.40
N HIS A 726 33.53 24.43 1.69
CA HIS A 726 33.48 25.89 1.76
C HIS A 726 32.09 26.30 2.24
N ASP A 727 32.05 27.25 3.16
CA ASP A 727 30.88 27.64 3.93
C ASP A 727 29.86 28.38 3.05
N ASN A 728 28.94 27.63 2.42
CA ASN A 728 27.94 28.13 1.46
C ASN A 728 26.70 28.75 2.11
N SER A 729 26.67 28.83 3.44
CA SER A 729 25.51 29.29 4.22
C SER A 729 25.12 30.73 3.89
N VAL A 730 26.08 31.61 3.65
CA VAL A 730 25.86 33.04 3.33
C VAL A 730 25.41 33.23 1.87
N ALA A 731 25.94 32.44 0.94
CA ALA A 731 25.54 32.49 -0.46
C ALA A 731 24.10 32.01 -0.66
N LEU A 732 23.71 30.94 0.05
CA LEU A 732 22.34 30.43 0.06
C LEU A 732 21.36 31.42 0.71
N LEU A 733 21.74 32.06 1.83
CA LEU A 733 20.94 33.10 2.47
C LEU A 733 20.77 34.32 1.56
N SER A 734 21.82 34.69 0.83
CA SER A 734 21.81 35.80 -0.12
C SER A 734 20.94 35.50 -1.34
N LEU A 735 21.01 34.27 -1.87
CA LEU A 735 20.12 33.81 -2.94
C LEU A 735 18.66 33.80 -2.47
N PHE A 736 18.41 33.30 -1.26
CA PHE A 736 17.07 33.27 -0.68
C PHE A 736 16.49 34.68 -0.52
N LEU A 737 17.26 35.62 0.01
CA LEU A 737 16.88 37.03 0.12
C LEU A 737 16.62 37.67 -1.25
N LEU A 738 17.45 37.38 -2.25
CA LEU A 738 17.26 37.87 -3.62
C LEU A 738 15.95 37.35 -4.22
N PHE A 739 15.68 36.04 -4.13
CA PHE A 739 14.43 35.44 -4.62
C PHE A 739 13.21 35.95 -3.85
N PHE A 740 13.32 36.17 -2.54
CA PHE A 740 12.26 36.74 -1.73
C PHE A 740 11.94 38.19 -2.14
N LEU A 741 12.96 39.02 -2.39
CA LEU A 741 12.78 40.39 -2.88
C LEU A 741 12.19 40.42 -4.29
N LEU A 742 12.63 39.55 -5.19
CA LEU A 742 12.05 39.40 -6.53
C LEU A 742 10.59 38.95 -6.47
N PHE A 743 10.25 38.05 -5.55
CA PHE A 743 8.88 37.64 -5.30
C PHE A 743 8.02 38.81 -4.79
N LEU A 744 8.50 39.60 -3.82
CA LEU A 744 7.79 40.78 -3.33
C LEU A 744 7.62 41.84 -4.43
N ALA A 745 8.63 42.07 -5.26
CA ALA A 745 8.55 42.99 -6.40
C ALA A 745 7.53 42.52 -7.44
N ALA A 746 7.52 41.22 -7.76
CA ALA A 746 6.53 40.63 -8.64
C ALA A 746 5.12 40.70 -8.04
N LEU A 747 4.97 40.48 -6.73
CA LEU A 747 3.69 40.59 -6.02
C LEU A 747 3.17 42.04 -6.07
N ALA A 748 4.03 43.02 -5.79
CA ALA A 748 3.70 44.44 -5.87
C ALA A 748 3.35 44.87 -7.31
N TYR A 749 4.11 44.41 -8.30
CA TYR A 749 3.85 44.69 -9.72
C TYR A 749 2.53 44.09 -10.18
N ASN A 750 2.25 42.82 -9.87
CA ASN A 750 0.99 42.17 -10.22
C ASN A 750 -0.21 42.79 -9.46
N CYS A 751 0.01 43.28 -8.23
CA CYS A 751 -0.99 44.02 -7.46
C CYS A 751 -1.28 45.41 -8.07
N TYR A 752 -0.23 46.09 -8.55
CA TYR A 752 -0.35 47.37 -9.27
C TYR A 752 -1.07 47.20 -10.62
N MET A 753 -0.77 46.12 -11.35
CA MET A 753 -1.35 45.80 -12.66
C MET A 753 -2.70 45.06 -12.59
N GLN A 754 -3.29 44.88 -11.40
CA GLN A 754 -4.60 44.26 -11.16
C GLN A 754 -4.72 42.76 -11.54
N TYR A 755 -3.61 42.01 -11.56
CA TYR A 755 -3.61 40.58 -11.89
C TYR A 755 -3.81 39.65 -10.67
N LEU A 756 -4.01 40.19 -9.46
CA LEU A 756 -4.14 39.44 -8.20
C LEU A 756 -5.49 39.69 -7.47
N PRO A 757 -5.97 38.76 -6.61
CA PRO A 757 -7.32 38.80 -6.02
C PRO A 757 -7.59 39.97 -5.04
N ALA A 758 -8.87 40.12 -4.66
CA ALA A 758 -9.45 41.20 -3.87
C ALA A 758 -8.67 41.73 -2.63
N PRO A 759 -7.92 40.92 -1.85
CA PRO A 759 -7.14 41.42 -0.71
C PRO A 759 -6.07 42.45 -1.11
N CYS A 760 -5.48 42.31 -2.30
CA CYS A 760 -4.40 43.19 -2.75
C CYS A 760 -4.92 44.58 -3.17
N LEU A 761 -6.13 44.63 -3.73
CA LEU A 761 -6.83 45.87 -4.06
C LEU A 761 -7.25 46.65 -2.81
N ARG A 762 -7.57 45.96 -1.70
CA ARG A 762 -7.83 46.60 -0.40
C ARG A 762 -6.58 47.29 0.16
N LEU A 763 -5.41 46.66 0.07
CA LEU A 763 -4.14 47.25 0.54
C LEU A 763 -3.77 48.52 -0.27
N ARG A 764 -4.04 48.52 -1.58
CA ARG A 764 -3.90 49.70 -2.44
C ARG A 764 -4.84 50.82 -2.00
N SER A 765 -6.10 50.50 -1.69
CA SER A 765 -7.09 51.49 -1.23
C SER A 765 -6.72 52.15 0.11
N THR A 766 -6.02 51.42 0.98
CA THR A 766 -5.52 51.94 2.26
C THR A 766 -4.23 52.76 2.13
N LEU A 767 -3.39 52.50 1.12
CA LEU A 767 -2.10 53.18 0.93
C LEU A 767 -2.17 54.43 0.03
N LEU A 768 -3.07 54.45 -0.96
CA LEU A 768 -3.12 55.48 -2.00
C LEU A 768 -4.35 56.38 -1.95
N GLY A 769 -5.12 56.32 -0.85
CA GLY A 769 -6.25 57.21 -0.51
C GLY A 769 -6.91 57.92 -1.70
N SER A 770 -7.96 57.34 -2.27
CA SER A 770 -8.82 58.11 -3.17
C SER A 770 -10.29 57.68 -3.11
N ASN A 771 -11.12 58.70 -2.93
CA ASN A 771 -12.57 58.71 -2.90
C ASN A 771 -13.18 58.16 -4.20
N LYS A 772 -13.93 57.05 -4.11
CA LYS A 772 -15.10 56.77 -4.97
C LYS A 772 -15.94 55.64 -4.38
N LYS A 773 -17.26 55.84 -4.35
CA LYS A 773 -18.28 54.92 -3.80
C LYS A 773 -18.22 53.54 -4.47
N PRO A 774 -18.46 52.44 -3.74
CA PRO A 774 -18.53 51.11 -4.32
C PRO A 774 -19.86 50.91 -5.06
N GLN A 775 -19.78 50.40 -6.29
CA GLN A 775 -20.89 49.80 -7.03
C GLN A 775 -20.87 48.29 -6.74
N ALA A 776 -22.05 47.72 -6.45
CA ALA A 776 -22.23 46.37 -5.95
C ALA A 776 -21.71 45.30 -6.93
N GLU A 777 -20.88 44.38 -6.43
CA GLU A 777 -20.50 43.14 -7.09
C GLU A 777 -21.58 42.08 -6.95
N TYR A 778 -21.66 41.26 -7.99
CA TYR A 778 -22.64 40.24 -8.31
C TYR A 778 -22.90 39.22 -7.20
N ALA A 779 -24.18 38.99 -6.91
CA ALA A 779 -24.67 37.88 -6.13
C ALA A 779 -24.82 36.61 -7.00
N ALA A 780 -24.51 35.47 -6.38
CA ALA A 780 -24.76 34.13 -6.89
C ALA A 780 -26.25 33.90 -7.22
N CYS A 781 -26.53 33.08 -8.23
CA CYS A 781 -27.85 32.53 -8.47
C CYS A 781 -27.78 31.02 -8.72
N GLU A 782 -28.30 30.24 -7.77
CA GLU A 782 -28.97 28.97 -8.02
C GLU A 782 -30.49 29.15 -7.78
N ALA A 783 -31.27 28.37 -8.55
CA ALA A 783 -32.67 27.97 -8.38
C ALA A 783 -33.84 28.98 -8.60
N GLY A 784 -34.33 29.00 -9.85
CA GLY A 784 -35.70 28.62 -10.28
C GLY A 784 -36.96 29.30 -9.71
N LEU A 785 -37.80 29.88 -10.61
CA LEU A 785 -39.28 29.73 -10.61
C LEU A 785 -39.94 30.32 -11.88
N MET A 786 -40.51 29.41 -12.68
CA MET A 786 -41.75 29.39 -13.49
C MET A 786 -42.34 30.64 -14.19
N ASP A 787 -42.49 30.49 -15.53
CA ASP A 787 -43.66 30.71 -16.44
C ASP A 787 -44.29 32.12 -16.65
N PRO A 788 -45.09 32.36 -17.73
CA PRO A 788 -45.20 31.74 -19.07
C PRO A 788 -45.23 32.82 -20.22
N VAL A 789 -45.74 32.46 -21.41
CA VAL A 789 -46.20 33.31 -22.56
C VAL A 789 -45.18 33.41 -23.72
N GLN A 790 -45.49 33.32 -25.01
CA GLN A 790 -46.58 32.79 -25.85
C GLN A 790 -46.11 33.03 -27.30
N GLU A 791 -46.63 32.23 -28.23
CA GLU A 791 -46.53 32.26 -29.69
C GLU A 791 -46.13 33.60 -30.36
N LYS A 792 -45.26 33.51 -31.37
CA LYS A 792 -45.62 33.93 -32.74
C LYS A 792 -44.72 33.37 -33.84
N THR A 793 -45.44 32.95 -34.86
CA THR A 793 -45.16 32.49 -36.23
C THR A 793 -44.15 33.36 -36.99
N ASP A 794 -43.33 32.73 -37.85
CA ASP A 794 -43.26 33.10 -39.27
C ASP A 794 -42.60 32.03 -40.15
N GLN A 795 -43.10 31.96 -41.39
CA GLN A 795 -42.84 30.95 -42.42
C GLN A 795 -41.76 31.39 -43.44
N ASN A 796 -41.26 30.37 -44.17
CA ASN A 796 -40.76 30.36 -45.56
C ASN A 796 -39.26 30.57 -45.86
N GLY A 797 -38.70 29.59 -46.58
CA GLY A 797 -37.51 29.74 -47.43
C GLY A 797 -36.83 28.39 -47.76
N ALA A 798 -36.93 27.92 -49.00
CA ALA A 798 -36.48 26.61 -49.47
C ALA A 798 -35.12 26.60 -50.21
N HIS A 799 -34.35 25.50 -50.05
CA HIS A 799 -33.39 24.82 -50.97
C HIS A 799 -32.07 25.50 -51.46
N PRO A 800 -31.06 24.77 -52.00
CA PRO A 800 -30.65 23.33 -51.86
C PRO A 800 -29.10 23.03 -51.79
N LEU A 801 -28.75 21.76 -51.49
CA LEU A 801 -27.61 20.92 -51.96
C LEU A 801 -26.15 21.46 -52.04
N ARG A 802 -25.20 20.80 -51.33
CA ARG A 802 -24.08 20.04 -51.97
C ARG A 802 -23.25 19.21 -50.98
N ALA A 803 -22.90 18.01 -51.43
CA ALA A 803 -22.00 17.02 -50.85
C ALA A 803 -20.52 17.43 -50.82
N LEU A 804 -19.69 16.79 -49.99
CA LEU A 804 -18.56 15.95 -50.46
C LEU A 804 -17.81 15.20 -49.33
N ARG A 805 -17.66 13.89 -49.57
CA ARG A 805 -16.48 13.02 -49.39
C ARG A 805 -15.86 12.77 -48.01
N ASP A 806 -16.38 11.68 -47.46
CA ASP A 806 -15.69 10.48 -46.97
C ASP A 806 -14.40 10.09 -47.74
N THR A 807 -13.33 9.77 -47.01
CA THR A 807 -12.18 8.97 -47.44
C THR A 807 -11.76 8.07 -46.29
N GLY A 808 -12.18 6.80 -46.36
CA GLY A 808 -11.72 5.73 -45.48
C GLY A 808 -10.34 5.20 -45.85
N TYR A 809 -9.71 4.54 -44.88
CA TYR A 809 -8.87 3.35 -45.02
C TYR A 809 -8.90 2.60 -43.69
N GLU A 810 -9.67 1.51 -43.63
CA GLU A 810 -9.57 0.44 -42.63
C GLU A 810 -9.37 -0.87 -43.40
N THR A 811 -8.36 -1.65 -43.04
CA THR A 811 -8.28 -3.08 -43.36
C THR A 811 -7.66 -3.79 -42.16
N GLU A 812 -8.48 -4.53 -41.42
CA GLU A 812 -8.03 -5.63 -40.55
C GLU A 812 -8.15 -6.96 -41.32
N PRO A 813 -7.23 -7.92 -41.12
CA PRO A 813 -7.31 -9.24 -41.74
C PRO A 813 -8.17 -10.21 -40.90
N GLU A 814 -9.21 -10.78 -41.52
CA GLU A 814 -9.93 -11.94 -41.01
C GLU A 814 -9.08 -13.21 -41.21
N CYS A 815 -8.76 -13.91 -40.12
CA CYS A 815 -8.33 -15.31 -40.16
C CYS A 815 -9.51 -16.20 -39.79
N GLY A 816 -10.09 -16.87 -40.78
CA GLY A 816 -10.98 -18.02 -40.60
C GLY A 816 -10.36 -19.23 -41.26
N ASN A 817 -10.01 -20.25 -40.48
CA ASN A 817 -9.78 -21.61 -40.96
C ASN A 817 -10.31 -22.59 -39.91
N GLY A 818 -11.49 -23.12 -40.17
CA GLY A 818 -12.08 -24.26 -39.48
C GLY A 818 -12.78 -25.11 -40.52
N GLY A 819 -12.10 -26.16 -40.97
CA GLY A 819 -12.61 -27.10 -41.97
C GLY A 819 -13.62 -28.07 -41.38
N VAL A 820 -14.67 -28.36 -42.15
CA VAL A 820 -15.52 -29.55 -41.99
C VAL A 820 -15.78 -30.09 -43.41
N PRO A 821 -15.66 -31.40 -43.65
CA PRO A 821 -15.55 -31.97 -44.99
C PRO A 821 -16.91 -32.07 -45.71
N SER A 822 -16.90 -31.83 -47.02
CA SER A 822 -18.04 -32.08 -47.90
C SER A 822 -17.90 -33.44 -48.60
N SER A 823 -18.98 -34.21 -48.59
CA SER A 823 -19.17 -35.42 -49.38
C SER A 823 -19.69 -35.08 -50.77
N SER A 824 -18.91 -35.47 -51.78
CA SER A 824 -19.24 -35.96 -53.13
C SER A 824 -20.64 -35.69 -53.71
N TYR A 825 -20.70 -35.06 -54.89
CA TYR A 825 -21.43 -35.58 -56.06
C TYR A 825 -20.83 -34.99 -57.35
N GLU A 826 -20.48 -35.88 -58.27
CA GLU A 826 -20.03 -35.64 -59.65
C GLU A 826 -21.20 -35.14 -60.51
N ASP A 827 -20.98 -34.24 -61.48
CA ASP A 827 -21.06 -34.59 -62.90
C ASP A 827 -20.65 -33.46 -63.89
N ALA A 828 -19.98 -33.92 -64.95
CA ALA A 828 -19.81 -33.45 -66.33
C ALA A 828 -19.86 -31.97 -66.78
N GLY A 829 -18.85 -31.59 -67.59
CA GLY A 829 -19.13 -31.09 -68.96
C GLY A 829 -18.41 -29.83 -69.46
N ASP A 830 -17.39 -30.06 -70.31
CA ASP A 830 -16.90 -29.25 -71.44
C ASP A 830 -16.10 -27.93 -71.26
N SER A 831 -14.94 -27.93 -71.92
CA SER A 831 -14.04 -26.81 -72.30
C SER A 831 -14.23 -26.53 -73.83
N PRO A 832 -13.58 -25.54 -74.54
CA PRO A 832 -12.31 -24.87 -74.19
C PRO A 832 -12.02 -23.43 -74.73
N VAL A 833 -10.84 -22.89 -74.35
CA VAL A 833 -9.92 -21.95 -75.10
C VAL A 833 -10.35 -20.46 -75.15
N LYS A 834 -9.55 -19.39 -74.89
CA LYS A 834 -8.10 -19.01 -74.85
C LYS A 834 -8.00 -17.67 -74.08
N GLU A 835 -7.01 -17.35 -73.24
CA GLU A 835 -5.74 -16.68 -73.60
C GLU A 835 -4.87 -16.49 -72.34
N GLN A 836 -3.55 -16.62 -72.50
CA GLN A 836 -2.43 -16.41 -71.55
C GLN A 836 -1.58 -15.20 -72.06
N PRO A 837 -0.46 -14.77 -71.44
CA PRO A 837 -0.01 -14.79 -70.03
C PRO A 837 0.61 -13.43 -69.59
N PHE A 838 1.06 -13.29 -68.34
CA PHE A 838 2.29 -12.57 -68.00
C PHE A 838 2.90 -13.15 -66.70
N ASP A 839 4.08 -13.75 -66.85
CA ASP A 839 4.96 -14.20 -65.77
C ASP A 839 5.67 -13.01 -65.12
N VAL A 840 5.82 -13.02 -63.79
CA VAL A 840 6.81 -12.18 -63.08
C VAL A 840 7.64 -13.08 -62.17
N ASP A 841 8.92 -13.11 -62.53
CA ASP A 841 10.03 -13.82 -61.92
C ASP A 841 10.34 -13.28 -60.52
N CYS A 842 10.63 -14.18 -59.57
CA CYS A 842 10.99 -13.85 -58.20
C CYS A 842 12.44 -14.25 -57.94
N THR A 843 13.37 -13.33 -58.19
CA THR A 843 14.75 -13.43 -57.69
C THR A 843 15.19 -12.13 -57.01
N SER A 844 15.34 -12.23 -55.69
CA SER A 844 16.35 -11.60 -54.83
C SER A 844 16.96 -10.26 -55.24
N GLN A 845 16.66 -9.20 -54.48
CA GLN A 845 17.56 -8.05 -54.30
C GLN A 845 17.80 -7.77 -52.81
N GLN A 846 19.08 -7.58 -52.48
CA GLN A 846 19.61 -7.21 -51.17
C GLN A 846 19.26 -5.76 -50.83
N ILE A 847 18.99 -5.50 -49.55
CA ILE A 847 18.78 -4.17 -48.98
C ILE A 847 20.12 -3.69 -48.42
N GLU A 848 20.68 -2.62 -48.98
CA GLU A 848 21.84 -1.88 -48.46
C GLU A 848 21.41 -0.91 -47.35
N TYR A 849 22.22 -0.84 -46.29
CA TYR A 849 22.13 0.15 -45.21
C TYR A 849 23.09 1.32 -45.50
N ALA A 850 22.62 2.55 -45.25
CA ALA A 850 23.40 3.79 -45.22
C ALA A 850 23.00 4.53 -43.93
N ASP A 851 23.84 5.22 -43.15
CA ASP A 851 25.28 5.47 -43.17
C ASP A 851 25.69 5.79 -41.72
N ALA A 852 26.97 5.59 -41.41
CA ALA A 852 27.60 5.97 -40.14
C ALA A 852 28.44 7.24 -40.33
N ASP A 853 28.26 8.23 -39.45
CA ASP A 853 29.09 9.44 -39.39
C ASP A 853 30.37 9.20 -38.57
N ALA A 854 31.52 9.66 -39.10
CA ALA A 854 32.77 9.92 -38.38
C ALA A 854 33.61 10.98 -39.15
N PRO A 855 34.64 11.61 -38.54
CA PRO A 855 34.62 12.99 -38.06
C PRO A 855 35.54 13.96 -38.84
N ILE A 856 35.29 15.28 -38.71
CA ILE A 856 36.25 16.41 -38.57
C ILE A 856 35.50 17.58 -37.92
#